data_AF-A0A9P1G2J3-F1
#
_entry.id   AF-A0A9P1G2J3-F1
#
_cell.length_a   1.000
_cell.length_b   1.000
_cell.length_c   1.000
_cell.angle_alpha   90.00
_cell.angle_beta   90.00
_cell.angle_gamma   90.00
#
_symmetry.space_group_name_H-M   'P 1'
#
loop_
_entity.id
_entity.type
_entity.pdbx_description
1 polymer ?
#
loop_
_entity_poly.entity_id
_entity_poly.type
_entity_poly.pdbx_seq_one_letter_code
_entity_poly.pdbx_strand_id
1 'polypeptide(L)'
;MSLLDSEAAFKKRVIEIGDEMLFQTLDNSGLKTFSGLAFACGTPQSQPDDTAFGTFAAGVFGAPPTLGQLSQLRRLHFEACTIVFATLKSNVAGDLSDGIRKLPPAEKQARAKDQQTRLTGITLSGEMEPSYALVDKCASMRETGSLLWIHPSQCTKREQEVQQTLKEKSQVLKIENMTLKMAADTETFEADHGTELKLMWCFQRRGLAFDQAALISWDKHESCVPAMFQAYSAEPPPSFAKVTMPQLLRADKELFTILAREVETIQPDTVGHRPLDDAIARLKTDPRVTMHLIPLPTKAHSVEASNAAKPDNARPKAKTRPGKRARAATEVKMPDELKGGHSKTVDNKPICWAFNMKDGCSAKTFGNPVRCSKGIHVCEEQPPTQQQTEPRSPRQSDEGLHRAAKQPENLFANLTEGTEWKDFLIVEIFAGTARLSRAFAKRDFRVSSVDHTTKRSTGLITILDLTKEEDLNFLLDFLKAELNVLVYIHLAPPCGTASAARGTPVPGCPPEMQPDVGKLLDKRNAFFKKWTSRAKELSSKEKDLHNSLDPEIAKVFKGKRLLLFEEILTEIGFPDRNLVRDICAGFRITGWLRDSMIFPHRSKPPQYSVEALMRLSKGISRSIFKSVNSEEASVCLGLWWSSFFDDFPTLTASSVADQCKAHVHLLFDLLGLDFARDGDKAGFFGESFKALGLLIDLSEFSAGLVRIGHTESRRQELLSQIEMHLEQNCLKPKDAERLRGRLQWYDTFLFGRIANYSMSMISKRAISCSLSGSLDPPLRRALQFLKERVLVSQPVQLTKAAGKTYFIFTDGAVEPSDDGTSMLASVGGILYNADGVAEAFFSEQVPKLILDMFLKYSSHPIFEVELLAVLVAAHVWAQALTNTYVVIYIDNEAAKSALMKSHSSVLFGNVLTTCFAQIEFEHSLKVWFRRVPSYSNPADKPSRFEIQQLLDADSALVKPSWDQILLLIEMKEQTL
;
A
#
# COMPACT_ATOMS: atom_id res chain seq x y z
N MET A 1 18.76 -1.96 -35.28
CA MET A 1 18.24 -1.68 -36.64
C MET A 1 16.74 -1.75 -36.58
N SER A 2 16.05 -0.74 -37.09
CA SER A 2 14.59 -0.68 -37.10
C SER A 2 14.02 -1.49 -38.27
N LEU A 3 12.71 -1.78 -38.28
CA LEU A 3 12.03 -2.37 -39.43
C LEU A 3 12.23 -1.55 -40.72
N LEU A 4 12.46 -0.24 -40.59
CA LEU A 4 12.68 0.67 -41.72
C LEU A 4 13.98 0.40 -42.46
N ASP A 5 15.00 -0.05 -41.73
CA ASP A 5 16.38 -0.15 -42.20
C ASP A 5 16.80 -1.61 -42.45
N SER A 6 15.88 -2.57 -42.27
CA SER A 6 16.14 -3.99 -42.52
C SER A 6 15.90 -4.36 -43.98
N GLU A 7 17.00 -4.66 -44.68
CA GLU A 7 16.96 -5.13 -46.08
C GLU A 7 16.25 -6.49 -46.20
N ALA A 8 16.41 -7.38 -45.22
CA ALA A 8 15.77 -8.69 -45.21
C ALA A 8 14.25 -8.60 -45.05
N ALA A 9 13.77 -7.69 -44.19
CA ALA A 9 12.34 -7.44 -44.03
C ALA A 9 11.74 -6.81 -45.29
N PHE A 10 12.48 -5.89 -45.93
CA PHE A 10 12.10 -5.29 -47.21
C PHE A 10 12.00 -6.36 -48.31
N LYS A 11 13.03 -7.18 -48.49
CA LYS A 11 13.05 -8.28 -49.47
C LYS A 11 11.88 -9.23 -49.31
N LYS A 12 11.61 -9.69 -48.08
CA LYS A 12 10.50 -10.60 -47.80
C LYS A 12 9.17 -9.98 -48.19
N ARG A 13 8.96 -8.70 -47.86
CA ARG A 13 7.68 -8.02 -48.14
C ARG A 13 7.49 -7.72 -49.63
N VAL A 14 8.56 -7.39 -50.36
CA VAL A 14 8.53 -7.21 -51.81
C VAL A 14 8.14 -8.53 -52.50
N ILE A 15 8.68 -9.67 -52.06
CA ILE A 15 8.33 -11.00 -52.57
C ILE A 15 6.88 -11.40 -52.21
N GLU A 16 6.33 -10.90 -51.09
CA GLU A 16 4.91 -11.16 -50.75
C GLU A 16 3.92 -10.36 -51.61
N ILE A 17 4.32 -9.19 -52.13
CA ILE A 17 3.45 -8.27 -52.89
C ILE A 17 3.60 -8.45 -54.40
N GLY A 18 4.81 -8.79 -54.86
CA GLY A 18 5.14 -9.00 -56.27
C GLY A 18 6.08 -10.19 -56.47
N ASP A 19 6.82 -10.19 -57.57
CA ASP A 19 7.76 -11.27 -57.93
C ASP A 19 9.21 -10.94 -57.54
N GLU A 20 10.07 -11.96 -57.51
CA GLU A 20 11.51 -11.80 -57.22
C GLU A 20 12.23 -10.84 -58.19
N MET A 21 11.72 -10.69 -59.42
CA MET A 21 12.20 -9.71 -60.39
C MET A 21 11.99 -8.25 -59.94
N LEU A 22 10.93 -7.94 -59.20
CA LEU A 22 10.66 -6.60 -58.67
C LEU A 22 11.70 -6.20 -57.61
N PHE A 23 12.16 -7.17 -56.81
CA PHE A 23 13.23 -6.92 -55.84
C PHE A 23 14.55 -6.65 -56.55
N GLN A 24 14.88 -7.40 -57.61
CA GLN A 24 16.12 -7.20 -58.37
C GLN A 24 16.16 -5.84 -59.08
N THR A 25 15.04 -5.37 -59.64
CA THR A 25 14.98 -4.04 -60.25
C THR A 25 15.10 -2.91 -59.22
N LEU A 26 14.48 -3.06 -58.05
CA LEU A 26 14.64 -2.12 -56.93
C LEU A 26 16.07 -2.11 -56.38
N ASP A 27 16.71 -3.28 -56.26
CA ASP A 27 18.08 -3.43 -55.79
C ASP A 27 19.08 -2.76 -56.77
N ASN A 28 18.89 -2.95 -58.08
CA ASN A 28 19.67 -2.27 -59.13
C ASN A 28 19.54 -0.74 -59.08
N SER A 29 18.40 -0.22 -58.59
CA SER A 29 18.17 1.22 -58.38
C SER A 29 18.72 1.74 -57.03
N GLY A 30 19.32 0.87 -56.21
CA GLY A 30 19.86 1.22 -54.90
C GLY A 30 18.81 1.33 -53.78
N LEU A 31 17.57 0.93 -54.03
CA LEU A 31 16.46 1.00 -53.07
C LEU A 31 16.38 -0.31 -52.26
N LYS A 32 17.18 -0.40 -51.20
CA LYS A 32 17.32 -1.61 -50.37
C LYS A 32 16.48 -1.62 -49.10
N THR A 33 15.90 -0.48 -48.71
CA THR A 33 15.20 -0.31 -47.43
C THR A 33 13.84 0.38 -47.58
N PHE A 34 12.94 0.18 -46.61
CA PHE A 34 11.66 0.89 -46.56
C PHE A 34 11.86 2.40 -46.38
N SER A 35 12.88 2.82 -45.63
CA SER A 35 13.26 4.23 -45.54
C SER A 35 13.65 4.80 -46.90
N GLY A 36 14.52 4.10 -47.65
CA GLY A 36 14.93 4.51 -48.98
C GLY A 36 13.75 4.66 -49.95
N LEU A 37 12.83 3.69 -49.96
CA LEU A 37 11.65 3.75 -50.83
C LEU A 37 10.67 4.87 -50.45
N ALA A 38 10.46 5.11 -49.15
CA ALA A 38 9.53 6.16 -48.68
C ALA A 38 10.00 7.57 -49.05
N PHE A 39 11.31 7.81 -49.08
CA PHE A 39 11.90 9.09 -49.46
C PHE A 39 12.29 9.20 -50.94
N ALA A 40 12.17 8.11 -51.71
CA ALA A 40 12.51 8.10 -53.14
C ALA A 40 11.52 8.90 -54.00
N CYS A 41 10.25 8.99 -53.58
CA CYS A 41 9.20 9.72 -54.30
C CYS A 41 8.32 10.49 -53.31
N GLY A 42 8.53 11.82 -53.24
CA GLY A 42 7.80 12.71 -52.33
C GLY A 42 8.33 12.69 -50.90
N THR A 43 7.60 13.34 -49.99
CA THR A 43 7.87 13.27 -48.54
C THR A 43 6.80 12.40 -47.87
N PRO A 44 7.10 11.72 -46.74
CA PRO A 44 6.11 10.90 -46.02
C PRO A 44 4.84 11.65 -45.56
N GLN A 45 4.84 13.00 -45.62
CA GLN A 45 3.73 13.86 -45.22
C GLN A 45 2.84 14.30 -46.40
N SER A 46 3.35 14.27 -47.63
CA SER A 46 2.64 14.71 -48.84
C SER A 46 2.59 13.59 -49.87
N GLN A 47 1.40 13.18 -50.32
CA GLN A 47 1.29 12.19 -51.40
C GLN A 47 1.98 12.71 -52.67
N PRO A 48 2.80 11.89 -53.36
CA PRO A 48 3.42 12.29 -54.62
C PRO A 48 2.36 12.44 -55.72
N ASP A 49 2.57 13.41 -56.60
CA ASP A 49 1.71 13.63 -57.76
C ASP A 49 1.78 12.43 -58.72
N ASP A 50 0.66 12.12 -59.40
CA ASP A 50 0.53 10.93 -60.25
C ASP A 50 1.55 10.91 -61.40
N THR A 51 1.93 12.10 -61.89
CA THR A 51 2.96 12.32 -62.92
C THR A 51 4.36 11.96 -62.40
N ALA A 52 4.72 12.46 -61.21
CA ALA A 52 6.01 12.21 -60.56
C ALA A 52 6.19 10.74 -60.18
N PHE A 53 5.12 10.09 -59.73
CA PHE A 53 5.14 8.65 -59.44
C PHE A 53 5.30 7.82 -60.72
N GLY A 54 4.68 8.23 -61.82
CA GLY A 54 4.84 7.61 -63.13
C GLY A 54 6.28 7.67 -63.66
N THR A 55 6.94 8.83 -63.53
CA THR A 55 8.36 8.99 -63.90
C THR A 55 9.29 8.15 -63.03
N PHE A 56 9.03 8.09 -61.72
CA PHE A 56 9.78 7.23 -60.80
C PHE A 56 9.61 5.74 -61.14
N ALA A 57 8.38 5.29 -61.40
CA ALA A 57 8.11 3.92 -61.81
C ALA A 57 8.80 3.57 -63.14
N ALA A 58 8.79 4.47 -64.13
CA ALA A 58 9.51 4.29 -65.38
C ALA A 58 11.04 4.19 -65.18
N GLY A 59 11.59 4.92 -64.20
CA GLY A 59 13.01 4.82 -63.82
C GLY A 59 13.39 3.51 -63.13
N VAL A 60 12.49 2.94 -62.32
CA VAL A 60 12.73 1.65 -61.63
C VAL A 60 12.59 0.46 -62.58
N PHE A 61 11.64 0.49 -63.52
CA PHE A 61 11.40 -0.62 -64.44
C PHE A 61 12.15 -0.52 -65.79
N GLY A 62 12.72 0.65 -66.13
CA GLY A 62 13.43 0.88 -67.39
C GLY A 62 12.56 0.84 -68.66
N ALA A 63 11.26 0.65 -68.50
CA ALA A 63 10.23 0.53 -69.54
C ALA A 63 8.92 1.18 -69.04
N PRO A 64 7.96 1.54 -69.92
CA PRO A 64 6.65 2.01 -69.47
C PRO A 64 5.99 0.92 -68.62
N PRO A 65 5.72 1.19 -67.32
CA PRO A 65 5.24 0.17 -66.40
C PRO A 65 3.82 -0.28 -66.76
N THR A 66 3.54 -1.57 -66.64
CA THR A 66 2.18 -2.09 -66.77
C THR A 66 1.30 -1.61 -65.61
N LEU A 67 -0.02 -1.51 -65.83
CA LEU A 67 -0.97 -1.07 -64.80
C LEU A 67 -0.87 -1.92 -63.51
N GLY A 68 -0.55 -3.21 -63.62
CA GLY A 68 -0.33 -4.11 -62.49
C GLY A 68 0.94 -3.80 -61.70
N GLN A 69 2.07 -3.57 -62.37
CA GLN A 69 3.34 -3.21 -61.75
C GLN A 69 3.27 -1.86 -61.03
N LEU A 70 2.57 -0.90 -61.64
CA LEU A 70 2.35 0.43 -61.05
C LEU A 70 1.49 0.35 -59.78
N SER A 71 0.47 -0.52 -59.77
CA SER A 71 -0.35 -0.79 -58.57
C SER A 71 0.46 -1.42 -57.43
N GLN A 72 1.29 -2.42 -57.73
CA GLN A 72 2.15 -3.08 -56.75
C GLN A 72 3.17 -2.10 -56.14
N LEU A 73 3.80 -1.26 -56.96
CA LEU A 73 4.77 -0.26 -56.49
C LEU A 73 4.08 0.83 -55.63
N ARG A 74 2.88 1.28 -55.99
CA ARG A 74 2.10 2.23 -55.18
C ARG A 74 1.76 1.68 -53.80
N ARG A 75 1.35 0.41 -53.74
CA ARG A 75 1.08 -0.27 -52.47
C ARG A 75 2.34 -0.35 -51.60
N LEU A 76 3.47 -0.73 -52.18
CA LEU A 76 4.75 -0.84 -51.47
C LEU A 76 5.22 0.52 -50.94
N HIS A 77 5.09 1.59 -51.74
CA HIS A 77 5.42 2.96 -51.34
C HIS A 77 4.51 3.47 -50.21
N PHE A 78 3.20 3.22 -50.30
CA PHE A 78 2.26 3.58 -49.24
C PHE A 78 2.55 2.85 -47.92
N GLU A 79 2.84 1.54 -47.99
CA GLU A 79 3.25 0.75 -46.82
C GLU A 79 4.55 1.31 -46.21
N ALA A 80 5.54 1.66 -47.03
CA ALA A 80 6.81 2.27 -46.58
C ALA A 80 6.60 3.61 -45.86
N CYS A 81 5.81 4.53 -46.45
CA CYS A 81 5.47 5.82 -45.85
C CYS A 81 4.73 5.65 -44.51
N THR A 82 3.81 4.69 -44.43
CA THR A 82 3.04 4.40 -43.20
C THR A 82 3.94 3.89 -42.08
N ILE A 83 4.89 3.00 -42.38
CA ILE A 83 5.85 2.46 -41.40
C ILE A 83 6.79 3.58 -40.91
N VAL A 84 7.24 4.47 -41.79
CA VAL A 84 8.08 5.63 -41.43
C VAL A 84 7.34 6.55 -40.48
N PHE A 85 6.09 6.90 -40.79
CA PHE A 85 5.27 7.76 -39.94
C PHE A 85 5.00 7.15 -38.56
N ALA A 86 4.68 5.85 -38.51
CA ALA A 86 4.46 5.14 -37.25
C ALA A 86 5.73 5.10 -36.38
N THR A 87 6.89 4.89 -36.99
CA THR A 87 8.18 4.83 -36.28
C THR A 87 8.63 6.20 -35.80
N LEU A 88 8.50 7.25 -36.62
CA LEU A 88 8.81 8.63 -36.22
C LEU A 88 7.91 9.09 -35.08
N LYS A 89 6.61 8.77 -35.14
CA LYS A 89 5.68 9.05 -34.06
C LYS A 89 6.07 8.33 -32.76
N SER A 90 6.50 7.08 -32.83
CA SER A 90 7.00 6.33 -31.67
C SER A 90 8.28 6.92 -31.08
N ASN A 91 9.21 7.40 -31.93
CA ASN A 91 10.47 7.98 -31.46
C ASN A 91 10.26 9.36 -30.81
N VAL A 92 9.36 10.19 -31.35
CA VAL A 92 9.03 11.53 -30.81
C VAL A 92 8.22 11.43 -29.51
N ALA A 93 7.38 10.40 -29.35
CA ALA A 93 6.55 10.24 -28.16
C ALA A 93 7.32 9.87 -26.88
N GLY A 94 8.61 9.52 -26.95
CA GLY A 94 9.44 9.33 -25.75
C GLY A 94 9.04 8.17 -24.84
N ASP A 95 8.31 7.17 -25.32
CA ASP A 95 7.99 5.92 -24.60
C ASP A 95 9.22 4.98 -24.52
N LEU A 96 10.36 5.48 -24.05
CA LEU A 96 11.57 4.67 -23.75
C LEU A 96 11.52 4.10 -22.32
N SER A 97 10.33 3.86 -21.76
CA SER A 97 10.20 3.05 -20.55
C SER A 97 10.31 1.56 -20.93
N ASP A 98 11.48 0.97 -20.67
CA ASP A 98 11.73 -0.47 -20.49
C ASP A 98 11.26 -1.44 -21.60
N GLY A 99 11.11 -0.97 -22.83
CA GLY A 99 10.89 -1.83 -24.00
C GLY A 99 12.19 -2.24 -24.66
N ILE A 100 12.64 -3.49 -24.49
CA ILE A 100 13.69 -4.09 -25.34
C ILE A 100 13.23 -3.92 -26.80
N ARG A 101 13.98 -3.14 -27.61
CA ARG A 101 13.64 -2.95 -29.01
C ARG A 101 13.88 -4.25 -29.77
N LYS A 102 12.84 -4.75 -30.44
CA LYS A 102 12.85 -6.06 -31.09
C LYS A 102 13.30 -5.95 -32.53
N LEU A 103 14.22 -6.82 -32.94
CA LEU A 103 14.56 -6.99 -34.35
C LEU A 103 13.41 -7.70 -35.08
N PRO A 104 13.13 -7.33 -36.35
CA PRO A 104 12.17 -8.07 -37.17
C PRO A 104 12.55 -9.56 -37.29
N PRO A 105 11.60 -10.50 -37.25
CA PRO A 105 11.90 -11.93 -37.39
C PRO A 105 12.62 -12.29 -38.69
N ALA A 106 12.31 -11.59 -39.79
CA ALA A 106 12.98 -11.79 -41.09
C ALA A 106 14.47 -11.44 -41.03
N GLU A 107 14.82 -10.36 -40.33
CA GLU A 107 16.21 -9.95 -40.10
C GLU A 107 16.96 -11.00 -39.27
N LYS A 108 16.35 -11.49 -38.19
CA LYS A 108 16.95 -12.54 -37.35
C LYS A 108 17.24 -13.82 -38.14
N GLN A 109 16.30 -14.25 -38.99
CA GLN A 109 16.47 -15.42 -39.85
C GLN A 109 17.58 -15.21 -40.89
N ALA A 110 17.65 -14.02 -41.50
CA ALA A 110 18.71 -13.70 -42.44
C ALA A 110 20.10 -13.74 -41.78
N ARG A 111 20.24 -13.16 -40.58
CA ARG A 111 21.49 -13.20 -39.82
C ARG A 111 21.89 -14.59 -39.36
N ALA A 112 20.93 -15.41 -38.94
CA ALA A 112 21.18 -16.81 -38.61
C ALA A 112 21.67 -17.61 -39.84
N LYS A 113 21.09 -17.34 -41.02
CA LYS A 113 21.51 -17.98 -42.28
C LYS A 113 22.90 -17.51 -42.73
N ASP A 114 23.20 -16.22 -42.62
CA ASP A 114 24.55 -15.66 -42.87
C ASP A 114 25.59 -16.32 -41.95
N GLN A 115 25.28 -16.40 -40.65
CA GLN A 115 26.11 -17.07 -39.66
C GLN A 115 26.32 -18.55 -39.99
N GLN A 116 25.27 -19.25 -40.45
CA GLN A 116 25.36 -20.66 -40.87
C GLN A 116 26.25 -20.85 -42.11
N THR A 117 26.26 -19.89 -43.04
CA THR A 117 27.14 -19.94 -44.21
C THR A 117 28.60 -19.60 -43.87
N ARG A 118 28.81 -18.71 -42.89
CA ARG A 118 30.16 -18.29 -42.45
C ARG A 118 30.84 -19.31 -41.55
N LEU A 119 30.10 -19.92 -40.62
CA LEU A 119 30.64 -20.87 -39.64
C LEU A 119 30.51 -22.32 -40.14
N THR A 120 31.46 -22.76 -40.95
CA THR A 120 31.53 -24.16 -41.42
C THR A 120 31.97 -25.07 -40.26
N GLY A 121 31.07 -25.95 -39.80
CA GLY A 121 31.36 -26.93 -38.74
C GLY A 121 30.45 -26.87 -37.51
N ILE A 122 29.58 -25.86 -37.41
CA ILE A 122 28.57 -25.75 -36.34
C ILE A 122 27.17 -25.89 -36.95
N THR A 123 26.42 -26.88 -36.49
CA THR A 123 25.01 -27.00 -36.83
C THR A 123 24.20 -26.14 -35.86
N LEU A 124 23.65 -25.02 -36.35
CA LEU A 124 22.76 -24.13 -35.59
C LEU A 124 21.36 -24.76 -35.42
N SER A 125 21.29 -25.90 -34.74
CA SER A 125 20.02 -26.59 -34.45
C SER A 125 19.97 -27.10 -33.00
N GLY A 126 18.76 -27.19 -32.46
CA GLY A 126 18.52 -27.75 -31.12
C GLY A 126 19.09 -26.88 -29.99
N GLU A 127 20.06 -27.41 -29.24
CA GLU A 127 20.65 -26.75 -28.06
C GLU A 127 21.52 -25.53 -28.40
N MET A 128 22.04 -25.46 -29.64
CA MET A 128 22.89 -24.37 -30.11
C MET A 128 22.11 -23.22 -30.76
N GLU A 129 20.79 -23.35 -30.93
CA GLU A 129 19.97 -22.30 -31.54
C GLU A 129 19.54 -21.26 -30.48
N PRO A 130 20.04 -20.01 -30.54
CA PRO A 130 19.66 -18.98 -29.58
C PRO A 130 18.20 -18.56 -29.77
N SER A 131 17.52 -18.23 -28.66
CA SER A 131 16.17 -17.69 -28.73
C SER A 131 16.13 -16.29 -29.36
N TYR A 132 15.00 -15.94 -29.97
CA TYR A 132 14.82 -14.60 -30.54
C TYR A 132 14.81 -13.51 -29.46
N ALA A 133 14.45 -13.86 -28.22
CA ALA A 133 14.51 -12.97 -27.08
C ALA A 133 15.96 -12.66 -26.65
N LEU A 134 16.86 -13.65 -26.72
CA LEU A 134 18.29 -13.44 -26.45
C LEU A 134 18.93 -12.54 -27.51
N VAL A 135 18.60 -12.77 -28.79
CA VAL A 135 19.06 -11.93 -29.90
C VAL A 135 18.55 -10.49 -29.78
N ASP A 136 17.29 -10.29 -29.35
CA ASP A 136 16.75 -8.94 -29.09
C ASP A 136 17.49 -8.21 -27.97
N LYS A 137 17.88 -8.92 -26.89
CA LYS A 137 18.68 -8.33 -25.80
C LYS A 137 20.03 -7.83 -26.32
N CYS A 138 20.74 -8.66 -27.08
CA CYS A 138 22.03 -8.27 -27.67
C CYS A 138 21.86 -7.11 -28.67
N ALA A 139 20.81 -7.14 -29.50
CA ALA A 139 20.53 -6.06 -30.45
C ALA A 139 20.20 -4.73 -29.74
N SER A 140 19.48 -4.80 -28.62
CA SER A 140 19.19 -3.63 -27.78
C SER A 140 20.47 -3.05 -27.18
N MET A 141 21.42 -3.89 -26.72
CA MET A 141 22.72 -3.40 -26.20
C MET A 141 23.51 -2.64 -27.26
N ARG A 142 23.47 -3.09 -28.52
CA ARG A 142 24.10 -2.36 -29.64
C ARG A 142 23.48 -0.98 -29.86
N GLU A 143 22.16 -0.86 -29.73
CA GLU A 143 21.46 0.40 -29.96
C GLU A 143 21.61 1.37 -28.80
N THR A 144 21.55 0.89 -27.55
CA THR A 144 21.73 1.73 -26.36
C THR A 144 23.19 2.12 -26.14
N GLY A 145 24.13 1.38 -26.74
CA GLY A 145 25.56 1.57 -26.52
C GLY A 145 26.03 1.17 -25.12
N SER A 146 25.19 0.46 -24.35
CA SER A 146 25.50 0.00 -22.98
C SER A 146 25.63 -1.51 -22.93
N LEU A 147 26.81 -2.00 -22.53
CA LEU A 147 27.05 -3.42 -22.34
C LEU A 147 26.41 -3.89 -21.03
N LEU A 148 25.58 -4.93 -21.09
CA LEU A 148 24.98 -5.55 -19.90
C LEU A 148 25.39 -7.01 -19.83
N TRP A 149 25.76 -7.47 -18.64
CA TRP A 149 26.07 -8.88 -18.41
C TRP A 149 24.78 -9.73 -18.48
N ILE A 150 24.73 -10.66 -19.43
CA ILE A 150 23.61 -11.60 -19.58
C ILE A 150 23.88 -12.84 -18.73
N HIS A 151 23.09 -13.01 -17.66
CA HIS A 151 23.17 -14.21 -16.81
C HIS A 151 22.86 -15.49 -17.62
N PRO A 152 23.51 -16.63 -17.36
CA PRO A 152 23.25 -17.88 -18.09
C PRO A 152 21.80 -18.36 -18.08
N SER A 153 21.05 -18.10 -16.99
CA SER A 153 19.62 -18.37 -16.97
C SER A 153 18.84 -17.60 -18.04
N GLN A 154 19.34 -16.48 -18.55
CA GLN A 154 18.65 -15.73 -19.59
C GLN A 154 19.02 -16.19 -21.01
N CYS A 155 19.97 -17.12 -21.15
CA CYS A 155 20.47 -17.64 -22.42
C CYS A 155 19.60 -18.80 -22.92
N THR A 156 18.36 -18.51 -23.31
CA THR A 156 17.35 -19.53 -23.66
C THR A 156 17.49 -20.04 -25.09
N LYS A 157 17.00 -21.27 -25.36
CA LYS A 157 17.00 -21.89 -26.70
C LYS A 157 15.72 -21.61 -27.45
N ARG A 158 15.77 -21.65 -28.78
CA ARG A 158 14.61 -21.40 -29.65
C ARG A 158 13.44 -22.35 -29.38
N GLU A 159 13.71 -23.64 -29.23
CA GLU A 159 12.68 -24.65 -28.98
C GLU A 159 11.86 -24.35 -27.69
N GLN A 160 12.53 -23.88 -26.64
CA GLN A 160 11.90 -23.52 -25.36
C GLN A 160 10.98 -22.30 -25.50
N GLU A 161 11.36 -21.33 -26.33
CA GLU A 161 10.53 -20.16 -26.68
C GLU A 161 9.26 -20.58 -27.46
N VAL A 162 9.40 -21.50 -28.42
CA VAL A 162 8.28 -21.98 -29.25
C VAL A 162 7.29 -22.83 -28.45
N GLN A 163 7.77 -23.76 -27.63
CA GLN A 163 6.92 -24.65 -26.82
C GLN A 163 6.06 -23.91 -25.80
N GLN A 164 6.51 -22.77 -25.28
CA GLN A 164 5.75 -21.97 -24.31
C GLN A 164 4.89 -20.88 -24.96
N THR A 165 5.19 -20.44 -26.19
CA THR A 165 4.27 -19.58 -26.96
C THR A 165 2.93 -20.28 -27.22
N LEU A 166 2.92 -21.61 -27.22
CA LEU A 166 1.71 -22.45 -27.31
C LEU A 166 0.90 -22.51 -26.00
N LYS A 167 1.45 -22.11 -24.85
CA LYS A 167 0.70 -21.99 -23.59
C LYS A 167 0.04 -20.62 -23.53
N GLU A 168 -1.27 -20.59 -23.30
CA GLU A 168 -2.03 -19.36 -23.10
C GLU A 168 -1.42 -18.55 -21.95
N LYS A 169 -0.98 -17.33 -22.23
CA LYS A 169 -0.40 -16.43 -21.23
C LYS A 169 -1.47 -16.11 -20.18
N SER A 170 -1.21 -16.45 -18.91
CA SER A 170 -2.01 -15.95 -17.80
C SER A 170 -1.89 -14.44 -17.75
N GLN A 171 -3.04 -13.76 -17.74
CA GLN A 171 -3.09 -12.32 -17.56
C GLN A 171 -3.05 -12.06 -16.06
N VAL A 172 -2.02 -11.33 -15.60
CA VAL A 172 -1.88 -10.94 -14.19
C VAL A 172 -2.12 -9.45 -14.08
N LEU A 173 -2.95 -9.07 -13.11
CA LEU A 173 -3.22 -7.68 -12.78
C LEU A 173 -2.01 -7.12 -12.02
N LYS A 174 -1.19 -6.30 -12.68
CA LYS A 174 -0.10 -5.56 -12.02
C LYS A 174 -0.58 -4.14 -11.70
N ILE A 175 -0.32 -3.71 -10.48
CA ILE A 175 -0.61 -2.35 -10.03
C ILE A 175 0.68 -1.55 -10.17
N GLU A 176 0.78 -0.75 -11.23
CA GLU A 176 1.84 0.24 -11.41
C GLU A 176 1.21 1.64 -11.41
N ASN A 177 1.80 2.57 -10.66
CA ASN A 177 1.36 3.96 -10.57
C ASN A 177 -0.14 4.13 -10.29
N MET A 178 -0.65 3.36 -9.32
CA MET A 178 -2.05 3.39 -8.86
C MET A 178 -3.11 3.12 -9.95
N THR A 179 -2.70 2.54 -11.09
CA THR A 179 -3.62 2.07 -12.14
C THR A 179 -3.41 0.58 -12.41
N LEU A 180 -4.49 -0.20 -12.39
CA LEU A 180 -4.48 -1.62 -12.75
C LEU A 180 -4.24 -1.76 -14.25
N LYS A 181 -3.03 -2.22 -14.63
CA LYS A 181 -2.75 -2.63 -16.01
C LYS A 181 -2.83 -4.15 -16.08
N MET A 182 -3.59 -4.65 -17.06
CA MET A 182 -3.50 -6.05 -17.47
C MET A 182 -2.18 -6.22 -18.20
N ALA A 183 -1.17 -6.70 -17.50
CA ALA A 183 0.08 -7.12 -18.12
C ALA A 183 -0.02 -8.64 -18.35
N ALA A 184 0.37 -9.10 -19.54
CA ALA A 184 0.65 -10.52 -19.70
C ALA A 184 1.74 -10.87 -18.70
N ASP A 185 1.57 -11.95 -17.93
CA ASP A 185 2.61 -12.37 -17.01
C ASP A 185 3.89 -12.58 -17.83
N THR A 186 4.92 -11.81 -17.49
CA THR A 186 6.20 -11.95 -18.16
C THR A 186 6.90 -13.06 -17.42
N GLU A 187 6.51 -14.31 -17.71
CA GLU A 187 7.30 -15.46 -17.28
C GLU A 187 8.72 -15.22 -17.80
N THR A 188 9.65 -14.96 -16.89
CA THR A 188 11.06 -14.81 -17.23
C THR A 188 11.56 -16.17 -17.64
N PHE A 189 11.84 -16.34 -18.94
CA PHE A 189 12.39 -17.57 -19.48
C PHE A 189 13.74 -17.85 -18.82
N GLU A 190 13.84 -18.96 -18.09
CA GLU A 190 15.09 -19.42 -17.51
C GLU A 190 15.62 -20.66 -18.24
N ALA A 191 16.84 -20.56 -18.75
CA ALA A 191 17.63 -21.66 -19.24
C ALA A 191 18.20 -22.45 -18.06
N ASP A 192 18.06 -23.77 -18.12
CA ASP A 192 18.68 -24.67 -17.17
C ASP A 192 20.20 -24.63 -17.35
N HIS A 193 20.91 -24.31 -16.27
CA HIS A 193 22.37 -24.21 -16.20
C HIS A 193 22.94 -25.08 -15.05
N GLY A 194 22.15 -26.02 -14.53
CA GLY A 194 22.50 -26.82 -13.36
C GLY A 194 23.59 -27.88 -13.62
N THR A 195 23.93 -28.16 -14.87
CA THR A 195 25.03 -29.06 -15.25
C THR A 195 26.09 -28.34 -16.07
N GLU A 196 27.33 -28.81 -15.99
CA GLU A 196 28.49 -28.25 -16.69
C GLU A 196 28.24 -28.09 -18.19
N LEU A 197 27.74 -29.16 -18.83
CA LEU A 197 27.41 -29.18 -20.25
C LEU A 197 26.33 -28.14 -20.61
N LYS A 198 25.31 -28.00 -19.76
CA LYS A 198 24.22 -27.03 -19.98
C LYS A 198 24.70 -25.59 -19.81
N LEU A 199 25.59 -25.32 -18.85
CA LEU A 199 26.21 -24.00 -18.71
C LEU A 199 27.07 -23.66 -19.93
N MET A 200 27.83 -24.62 -20.45
CA MET A 200 28.61 -24.43 -21.67
C MET A 200 27.71 -24.08 -22.87
N TRP A 201 26.60 -24.79 -23.07
CA TRP A 201 25.61 -24.45 -24.11
C TRP A 201 24.97 -23.06 -23.89
N CYS A 202 24.78 -22.62 -22.65
CA CYS A 202 24.31 -21.25 -22.37
C CYS A 202 25.33 -20.20 -22.85
N PHE A 203 26.62 -20.39 -22.54
CA PHE A 203 27.67 -19.48 -23.00
C PHE A 203 27.83 -19.50 -24.53
N GLN A 204 27.76 -20.67 -25.17
CA GLN A 204 27.82 -20.78 -26.62
C GLN A 204 26.63 -20.07 -27.30
N ARG A 205 25.40 -20.25 -26.80
CA ARG A 205 24.23 -19.50 -27.30
C ARG A 205 24.39 -17.99 -27.15
N ARG A 206 24.98 -17.53 -26.03
CA ARG A 206 25.29 -16.12 -25.82
C ARG A 206 26.29 -15.60 -26.85
N GLY A 207 27.34 -16.37 -27.15
CA GLY A 207 28.31 -16.05 -28.20
C GLY A 207 27.66 -15.94 -29.59
N LEU A 208 26.81 -16.89 -29.95
CA LEU A 208 26.08 -16.87 -31.22
C LEU A 208 25.13 -15.66 -31.32
N ALA A 209 24.45 -15.31 -30.23
CA ALA A 209 23.59 -14.13 -30.18
C ALA A 209 24.38 -12.81 -30.26
N PHE A 210 25.57 -12.73 -29.65
CA PHE A 210 26.45 -11.57 -29.79
C PHE A 210 26.96 -11.39 -31.22
N ASP A 211 27.30 -12.49 -31.92
CA ASP A 211 27.71 -12.43 -33.31
C ASP A 211 26.55 -12.03 -34.24
N GLN A 212 25.34 -12.54 -34.00
CA GLN A 212 24.13 -12.10 -34.72
C GLN A 212 23.77 -10.63 -34.46
N ALA A 213 24.14 -10.07 -33.30
CA ALA A 213 24.00 -8.63 -33.03
C ALA A 213 25.15 -7.78 -33.63
N ALA A 214 26.21 -8.43 -34.12
CA ALA A 214 27.49 -7.83 -34.52
C ALA A 214 28.18 -7.06 -33.38
N LEU A 215 28.09 -7.58 -32.16
CA LEU A 215 28.75 -7.04 -30.97
C LEU A 215 30.14 -7.66 -30.77
N ILE A 216 30.20 -9.00 -30.74
CA ILE A 216 31.42 -9.78 -30.54
C ILE A 216 31.44 -10.88 -31.59
N SER A 217 32.58 -11.10 -32.23
CA SER A 217 32.76 -12.18 -33.19
C SER A 217 32.75 -13.54 -32.51
N TRP A 218 32.12 -14.52 -33.16
CA TRP A 218 32.00 -15.89 -32.64
C TRP A 218 33.35 -16.47 -32.23
N ASP A 219 34.38 -16.34 -33.07
CA ASP A 219 35.70 -16.93 -32.82
C ASP A 219 36.36 -16.37 -31.55
N LYS A 220 36.14 -15.08 -31.24
CA LYS A 220 36.71 -14.43 -30.07
C LYS A 220 35.98 -14.84 -28.80
N HIS A 221 34.65 -14.84 -28.82
CA HIS A 221 33.85 -15.32 -27.70
C HIS A 221 34.11 -16.80 -27.41
N GLU A 222 34.12 -17.64 -28.46
CA GLU A 222 34.35 -19.08 -28.34
C GLU A 222 35.79 -19.40 -27.94
N SER A 223 36.76 -18.50 -28.13
CA SER A 223 38.11 -18.72 -27.59
C SER A 223 38.17 -18.61 -26.05
N CYS A 224 37.20 -17.94 -25.41
CA CYS A 224 37.18 -17.71 -23.96
C CYS A 224 36.48 -18.84 -23.20
N VAL A 225 35.38 -19.37 -23.75
CA VAL A 225 34.55 -20.38 -23.10
C VAL A 225 35.33 -21.67 -22.76
N PRO A 226 36.05 -22.31 -23.70
CA PRO A 226 36.87 -23.48 -23.42
C PRO A 226 37.99 -23.20 -22.42
N ALA A 227 38.59 -21.99 -22.42
CA ALA A 227 39.65 -21.65 -21.47
C ALA A 227 39.15 -21.61 -20.02
N MET A 228 37.94 -21.08 -19.80
CA MET A 228 37.29 -21.10 -18.49
C MET A 228 36.96 -22.52 -18.04
N PHE A 229 36.43 -23.36 -18.95
CA PHE A 229 36.13 -24.76 -18.64
C PHE A 229 37.37 -25.66 -18.54
N GLN A 230 38.49 -25.28 -19.14
CA GLN A 230 39.78 -25.92 -18.96
C GLN A 230 40.31 -25.66 -17.54
N ALA A 231 40.21 -24.41 -17.05
CA ALA A 231 40.55 -24.08 -15.65
C ALA A 231 39.64 -24.82 -14.66
N TYR A 232 38.36 -24.99 -15.00
CA TYR A 232 37.43 -25.81 -14.23
C TYR A 232 37.79 -27.30 -14.20
N SER A 233 38.25 -27.84 -15.33
CA SER A 233 38.58 -29.27 -15.47
C SER A 233 39.99 -29.61 -14.98
N ALA A 234 40.85 -28.62 -14.75
CA ALA A 234 42.20 -28.81 -14.26
C ALA A 234 42.23 -29.45 -12.88
N GLU A 235 43.19 -30.35 -12.67
CA GLU A 235 43.43 -30.94 -11.35
C GLU A 235 44.00 -29.89 -10.40
N PRO A 236 43.42 -29.70 -9.21
CA PRO A 236 43.93 -28.71 -8.26
C PRO A 236 45.26 -29.18 -7.65
N PRO A 237 46.18 -28.25 -7.33
CA PRO A 237 47.38 -28.57 -6.56
C PRO A 237 47.05 -29.19 -5.18
N PRO A 238 47.98 -29.95 -4.57
CA PRO A 238 47.79 -30.51 -3.23
C PRO A 238 47.45 -29.39 -2.23
N SER A 239 46.42 -29.59 -1.41
CA SER A 239 45.88 -28.61 -0.43
C SER A 239 44.96 -27.51 -0.99
N PHE A 240 44.56 -27.59 -2.26
CA PHE A 240 43.60 -26.67 -2.87
C PHE A 240 42.32 -27.40 -3.34
N ALA A 241 41.17 -26.73 -3.24
CA ALA A 241 39.87 -27.18 -3.71
C ALA A 241 39.71 -26.87 -5.21
N LYS A 242 39.05 -27.80 -5.93
CA LYS A 242 38.71 -27.63 -7.35
C LYS A 242 37.87 -26.38 -7.58
N VAL A 243 38.10 -25.71 -8.70
CA VAL A 243 37.29 -24.56 -9.14
C VAL A 243 35.82 -24.98 -9.27
N THR A 244 34.93 -24.19 -8.70
CA THR A 244 33.48 -24.47 -8.64
C THR A 244 32.72 -23.70 -9.73
N MET A 245 31.54 -24.19 -10.11
CA MET A 245 30.66 -23.51 -11.08
C MET A 245 30.32 -22.05 -10.70
N PRO A 246 30.05 -21.70 -9.43
CA PRO A 246 29.89 -20.31 -9.02
C PRO A 246 31.15 -19.44 -9.23
N GLN A 247 32.36 -20.01 -9.14
CA GLN A 247 33.59 -19.28 -9.46
C GLN A 247 33.67 -18.95 -10.95
N LEU A 248 33.26 -19.87 -11.84
CA LEU A 248 33.13 -19.58 -13.27
C LEU A 248 32.16 -18.42 -13.55
N LEU A 249 31.01 -18.40 -12.87
CA LEU A 249 30.03 -17.32 -13.01
C LEU A 249 30.55 -15.98 -12.51
N ARG A 250 31.35 -15.96 -11.43
CA ARG A 250 32.01 -14.74 -10.94
C ARG A 250 33.05 -14.24 -11.92
N ALA A 251 33.89 -15.13 -12.46
CA ALA A 251 34.88 -14.79 -13.48
C ALA A 251 34.21 -14.21 -14.74
N ASP A 252 33.13 -14.84 -15.21
CA ASP A 252 32.33 -14.36 -16.35
C ASP A 252 31.71 -12.98 -16.07
N LYS A 253 31.11 -12.78 -14.89
CA LYS A 253 30.54 -11.49 -14.51
C LYS A 253 31.60 -10.39 -14.46
N GLU A 254 32.78 -10.70 -13.91
CA GLU A 254 33.88 -9.74 -13.81
C GLU A 254 34.42 -9.38 -15.20
N LEU A 255 34.57 -10.36 -16.10
CA LEU A 255 34.94 -10.13 -17.50
C LEU A 255 34.02 -9.08 -18.17
N PHE A 256 32.70 -9.25 -18.08
CA PHE A 256 31.75 -8.29 -18.67
C PHE A 256 31.69 -6.95 -17.93
N THR A 257 31.97 -6.93 -16.63
CA THR A 257 32.04 -5.69 -15.84
C THR A 257 33.24 -4.85 -16.26
N ILE A 258 34.40 -5.49 -16.49
CA ILE A 258 35.60 -4.81 -16.99
C ILE A 258 35.40 -4.36 -18.44
N LEU A 259 34.79 -5.19 -19.29
CA LEU A 259 34.45 -4.80 -20.66
C LEU A 259 33.56 -3.54 -20.70
N ALA A 260 32.54 -3.48 -19.86
CA ALA A 260 31.63 -2.34 -19.78
C ALA A 260 32.33 -1.06 -19.26
N ARG A 261 33.43 -1.19 -18.50
CA ARG A 261 34.19 -0.06 -17.98
C ARG A 261 35.25 0.44 -18.96
N GLU A 262 35.91 -0.46 -19.68
CA GLU A 262 37.08 -0.13 -20.51
C GLU A 262 36.72 0.22 -21.97
N VAL A 263 35.53 -0.15 -22.44
CA VAL A 263 35.08 0.12 -23.80
C VAL A 263 34.05 1.25 -23.80
N GLU A 264 34.45 2.43 -24.30
CA GLU A 264 33.59 3.62 -24.36
C GLU A 264 32.51 3.52 -25.45
N THR A 265 32.81 2.87 -26.57
CA THR A 265 31.87 2.70 -27.69
C THR A 265 31.81 1.25 -28.15
N ILE A 266 30.58 0.70 -28.18
CA ILE A 266 30.31 -0.69 -28.55
C ILE A 266 29.95 -0.83 -30.05
N GLN A 267 29.73 0.29 -30.73
CA GLN A 267 29.38 0.29 -32.15
C GLN A 267 30.60 -0.13 -33.00
N PRO A 268 30.38 -0.91 -34.08
CA PRO A 268 31.46 -1.24 -34.99
C PRO A 268 31.92 0.01 -35.74
N ASP A 269 33.23 0.12 -35.98
CA ASP A 269 33.83 1.22 -36.73
C ASP A 269 33.35 1.23 -38.19
N THR A 270 33.61 2.32 -38.91
CA THR A 270 33.27 2.49 -40.34
C THR A 270 33.87 1.41 -41.26
N VAL A 271 34.93 0.73 -40.79
CA VAL A 271 35.61 -0.39 -41.47
C VAL A 271 35.00 -1.76 -41.08
N GLY A 272 34.04 -1.79 -40.16
CA GLY A 272 33.42 -3.02 -39.63
C GLY A 272 34.22 -3.68 -38.50
N HIS A 273 35.24 -3.01 -37.97
CA HIS A 273 36.02 -3.47 -36.83
C HIS A 273 35.18 -3.39 -35.54
N ARG A 274 35.21 -4.46 -34.72
CA ARG A 274 34.41 -4.57 -33.49
C ARG A 274 35.32 -4.32 -32.28
N PRO A 275 35.19 -3.20 -31.54
CA PRO A 275 36.10 -2.84 -30.44
C PRO A 275 36.06 -3.83 -29.26
N LEU A 276 34.96 -4.56 -29.09
CA LEU A 276 34.84 -5.60 -28.06
C LEU A 276 35.72 -6.85 -28.34
N ASP A 277 36.08 -7.11 -29.59
CA ASP A 277 36.86 -8.30 -29.96
C ASP A 277 38.30 -8.23 -29.42
N ASP A 278 38.92 -7.06 -29.50
CA ASP A 278 40.27 -6.81 -28.96
C ASP A 278 40.28 -6.83 -27.44
N ALA A 279 39.26 -6.23 -26.83
CA ALA A 279 39.12 -6.18 -25.38
C ALA A 279 38.93 -7.59 -24.79
N ILE A 280 38.13 -8.45 -25.41
CA ILE A 280 37.93 -9.84 -24.97
C ILE A 280 39.21 -10.67 -25.10
N ALA A 281 39.94 -10.51 -26.20
CA ALA A 281 41.20 -11.21 -26.40
C ALA A 281 42.24 -10.85 -25.31
N ARG A 282 42.30 -9.57 -24.91
CA ARG A 282 43.14 -9.10 -23.82
C ARG A 282 42.67 -9.61 -22.45
N LEU A 283 41.37 -9.51 -22.18
CA LEU A 283 40.81 -9.81 -20.85
C LEU A 283 40.80 -11.29 -20.51
N LYS A 284 40.86 -12.18 -21.51
CA LYS A 284 41.07 -13.62 -21.31
C LYS A 284 42.30 -13.93 -20.44
N THR A 285 43.35 -13.12 -20.53
CA THR A 285 44.61 -13.28 -19.78
C THR A 285 44.75 -12.31 -18.61
N ASP A 286 43.73 -11.49 -18.34
CA ASP A 286 43.83 -10.44 -17.33
C ASP A 286 43.81 -11.03 -15.91
N PRO A 287 44.73 -10.60 -15.02
CA PRO A 287 44.78 -11.05 -13.63
C PRO A 287 43.46 -10.87 -12.87
N ARG A 288 42.69 -9.81 -13.17
CA ARG A 288 41.42 -9.49 -12.50
C ARG A 288 40.33 -10.52 -12.79
N VAL A 289 40.37 -11.15 -13.97
CA VAL A 289 39.42 -12.20 -14.35
C VAL A 289 39.97 -13.58 -13.94
N THR A 290 41.25 -13.82 -14.21
CA THR A 290 41.91 -15.11 -13.96
C THR A 290 42.04 -15.42 -12.47
N MET A 291 42.12 -14.42 -11.58
CA MET A 291 42.13 -14.64 -10.12
C MET A 291 40.91 -15.41 -9.61
N HIS A 292 39.75 -15.25 -10.24
CA HIS A 292 38.53 -15.97 -9.89
C HIS A 292 38.56 -17.44 -10.32
N LEU A 293 39.45 -17.79 -11.25
CA LEU A 293 39.68 -19.13 -11.76
C LEU A 293 40.80 -19.87 -11.03
N ILE A 294 41.39 -19.27 -9.99
CA ILE A 294 42.43 -19.91 -9.16
C ILE A 294 41.75 -20.84 -8.13
N PRO A 295 42.20 -22.11 -8.00
CA PRO A 295 41.82 -23.01 -6.92
C PRO A 295 42.03 -22.37 -5.54
N LEU A 296 41.06 -22.48 -4.63
CA LEU A 296 41.15 -21.91 -3.29
C LEU A 296 41.68 -22.94 -2.28
N PRO A 297 42.46 -22.57 -1.25
CA PRO A 297 42.99 -23.52 -0.28
C PRO A 297 41.84 -24.23 0.46
N THR A 298 41.94 -25.56 0.58
CA THR A 298 40.96 -26.38 1.29
C THR A 298 41.12 -26.10 2.79
N LYS A 299 40.09 -25.54 3.44
CA LYS A 299 40.10 -25.41 4.91
C LYS A 299 40.32 -26.79 5.53
N ALA A 300 41.35 -26.93 6.38
CA ALA A 300 41.58 -28.14 7.16
C ALA A 300 40.39 -28.37 8.11
N HIS A 301 39.51 -29.29 7.76
CA HIS A 301 38.47 -29.78 8.66
C HIS A 301 38.93 -31.11 9.26
N SER A 302 38.92 -31.14 10.60
CA SER A 302 39.05 -32.31 11.46
C SER A 302 38.13 -33.45 11.02
N VAL A 303 38.71 -34.64 11.02
CA VAL A 303 38.14 -35.93 10.64
C VAL A 303 37.16 -36.44 11.70
N GLU A 304 35.97 -36.88 11.27
CA GLU A 304 35.15 -38.02 11.79
C GLU A 304 33.76 -37.97 11.13
N ALA A 305 33.12 -39.01 10.61
CA ALA A 305 33.49 -40.30 10.06
C ALA A 305 32.36 -40.69 9.07
N SER A 306 32.72 -41.33 7.96
CA SER A 306 31.85 -41.70 6.84
C SER A 306 31.22 -43.10 6.98
N ASN A 307 30.13 -43.32 6.22
CA ASN A 307 29.66 -44.57 5.54
C ASN A 307 28.18 -44.89 5.87
N ALA A 308 27.26 -45.23 4.95
CA ALA A 308 27.37 -45.67 3.56
C ALA A 308 26.06 -45.47 2.75
N ALA A 309 26.25 -45.24 1.45
CA ALA A 309 25.53 -45.77 0.26
C ALA A 309 23.98 -45.71 0.14
N LYS A 310 23.54 -45.00 -0.92
CA LYS A 310 22.28 -45.19 -1.65
C LYS A 310 22.26 -46.56 -2.38
N PRO A 311 21.06 -47.03 -2.76
CA PRO A 311 20.89 -47.42 -4.15
C PRO A 311 19.67 -46.79 -4.83
N ASP A 312 19.86 -46.46 -6.11
CA ASP A 312 18.82 -46.16 -7.09
C ASP A 312 17.89 -47.36 -7.33
N ASN A 313 16.61 -47.10 -7.65
CA ASN A 313 15.99 -47.71 -8.82
C ASN A 313 14.62 -47.10 -9.18
N ALA A 314 14.56 -46.62 -10.42
CA ALA A 314 13.54 -46.84 -11.44
C ALA A 314 12.04 -46.91 -11.06
N ARG A 315 11.27 -46.00 -11.67
CA ARG A 315 9.84 -46.17 -11.96
C ARG A 315 9.56 -47.47 -12.74
N PRO A 316 8.43 -48.14 -12.47
CA PRO A 316 7.65 -48.80 -13.51
C PRO A 316 6.28 -48.13 -13.74
N LYS A 317 5.85 -48.12 -15.00
CA LYS A 317 4.52 -47.70 -15.46
C LYS A 317 3.46 -48.76 -15.13
N ALA A 318 2.25 -48.26 -14.83
CA ALA A 318 0.89 -48.78 -15.07
C ALA A 318 0.52 -50.23 -14.68
N LYS A 319 -0.54 -50.37 -13.86
CA LYS A 319 -1.58 -51.43 -13.98
C LYS A 319 -2.87 -51.04 -13.21
N THR A 320 -3.95 -50.91 -13.97
CA THR A 320 -5.35 -51.37 -13.75
C THR A 320 -6.00 -51.40 -12.35
N ARG A 321 -7.24 -50.84 -12.29
CA ARG A 321 -8.29 -51.10 -11.28
C ARG A 321 -8.63 -52.61 -11.18
N PRO A 322 -9.04 -53.10 -9.99
CA PRO A 322 -10.46 -53.27 -9.64
C PRO A 322 -10.71 -52.80 -8.18
N GLY A 323 -11.89 -52.60 -7.60
CA GLY A 323 -13.25 -53.09 -7.75
C GLY A 323 -13.87 -53.08 -6.33
N LYS A 324 -15.11 -52.60 -6.18
CA LYS A 324 -15.85 -52.53 -4.89
C LYS A 324 -15.97 -53.92 -4.24
N ARG A 325 -15.86 -54.02 -2.90
CA ARG A 325 -16.53 -55.07 -2.09
C ARG A 325 -16.87 -54.60 -0.66
N ALA A 326 -17.91 -55.23 -0.13
CA ALA A 326 -18.82 -54.77 0.93
C ALA A 326 -18.45 -55.21 2.36
N ARG A 327 -19.15 -54.62 3.33
CA ARG A 327 -19.13 -54.86 4.79
C ARG A 327 -19.35 -56.32 5.20
N ALA A 328 -18.70 -56.75 6.28
CA ALA A 328 -19.15 -57.79 7.19
C ALA A 328 -19.11 -57.26 8.65
N ALA A 329 -20.12 -57.60 9.44
CA ALA A 329 -20.34 -57.17 10.81
C ALA A 329 -19.76 -58.17 11.82
N THR A 330 -19.27 -57.67 12.96
CA THR A 330 -18.85 -58.49 14.11
C THR A 330 -19.39 -57.85 15.39
N GLU A 331 -20.15 -58.61 16.17
CA GLU A 331 -20.77 -58.24 17.45
C GLU A 331 -19.72 -58.09 18.57
N VAL A 332 -19.87 -57.09 19.45
CA VAL A 332 -18.95 -56.81 20.57
C VAL A 332 -19.69 -56.97 21.91
N LYS A 333 -19.10 -57.75 22.82
CA LYS A 333 -19.54 -58.02 24.21
C LYS A 333 -19.33 -56.81 25.14
N MET A 334 -20.21 -56.66 26.13
CA MET A 334 -20.24 -55.57 27.13
C MET A 334 -19.07 -55.66 28.15
N PRO A 335 -18.40 -54.54 28.51
CA PRO A 335 -17.29 -54.50 29.48
C PRO A 335 -17.68 -54.75 30.95
N ASP A 336 -16.75 -55.28 31.74
CA ASP A 336 -16.97 -55.80 33.10
C ASP A 336 -17.31 -54.74 34.18
N GLU A 337 -17.05 -53.45 33.94
CA GLU A 337 -17.25 -52.35 34.90
C GLU A 337 -18.72 -51.87 35.03
N LEU A 338 -19.61 -52.35 34.17
CA LEU A 338 -21.04 -51.99 34.12
C LEU A 338 -21.95 -53.22 34.30
N LYS A 339 -21.52 -54.22 35.08
CA LYS A 339 -22.37 -55.37 35.46
C LYS A 339 -23.45 -54.94 36.44
N GLY A 340 -24.67 -54.75 35.93
CA GLY A 340 -25.87 -54.48 36.73
C GLY A 340 -26.78 -53.38 36.18
N GLY A 341 -26.30 -52.55 35.24
CA GLY A 341 -27.06 -51.44 34.66
C GLY A 341 -27.93 -51.82 33.45
N HIS A 342 -28.95 -51.02 33.17
CA HIS A 342 -29.87 -51.24 32.04
C HIS A 342 -29.21 -50.88 30.70
N SER A 343 -29.23 -51.82 29.74
CA SER A 343 -28.61 -51.62 28.40
C SER A 343 -29.45 -50.80 27.42
N LYS A 344 -30.71 -50.52 27.76
CA LYS A 344 -31.69 -49.81 26.92
C LYS A 344 -32.58 -48.93 27.79
N THR A 345 -33.03 -47.80 27.23
CA THR A 345 -34.09 -46.95 27.84
C THR A 345 -35.45 -47.64 27.78
N VAL A 346 -36.44 -47.15 28.53
CA VAL A 346 -37.84 -47.66 28.56
C VAL A 346 -38.48 -47.72 27.15
N ASP A 347 -38.06 -46.85 26.23
CA ASP A 347 -38.49 -46.83 24.82
C ASP A 347 -37.67 -47.76 23.88
N ASN A 348 -36.95 -48.73 24.43
CA ASN A 348 -36.19 -49.76 23.70
C ASN A 348 -35.03 -49.24 22.82
N LYS A 349 -34.53 -48.02 23.09
CA LYS A 349 -33.37 -47.42 22.41
C LYS A 349 -32.06 -47.69 23.19
N PRO A 350 -30.92 -47.91 22.50
CA PRO A 350 -29.65 -48.29 23.14
C PRO A 350 -28.97 -47.12 23.85
N ILE A 351 -28.46 -47.35 25.06
CA ILE A 351 -27.73 -46.36 25.88
C ILE A 351 -26.21 -46.49 25.61
N CYS A 352 -25.50 -45.36 25.56
CA CYS A 352 -24.05 -45.37 25.37
C CYS A 352 -23.30 -45.66 26.67
N TRP A 353 -22.64 -46.82 26.76
CA TRP A 353 -21.87 -47.21 27.95
C TRP A 353 -20.63 -46.35 28.23
N ALA A 354 -19.96 -45.86 27.19
CA ALA A 354 -18.76 -45.02 27.33
C ALA A 354 -19.05 -43.65 27.98
N PHE A 355 -20.30 -43.22 27.99
CA PHE A 355 -20.71 -41.99 28.68
C PHE A 355 -20.76 -42.18 30.21
N ASN A 356 -21.07 -43.38 30.70
CA ASN A 356 -21.17 -43.69 32.13
C ASN A 356 -19.88 -44.31 32.71
N MET A 357 -18.80 -44.38 31.92
CA MET A 357 -17.46 -44.76 32.38
C MET A 357 -16.66 -43.52 32.80
N LYS A 358 -15.64 -43.69 33.67
CA LYS A 358 -14.80 -42.59 34.18
C LYS A 358 -14.06 -41.80 33.09
N ASP A 359 -13.81 -42.42 31.94
CA ASP A 359 -13.08 -41.80 30.82
C ASP A 359 -13.97 -40.95 29.88
N GLY A 360 -15.29 -41.00 30.02
CA GLY A 360 -16.23 -40.23 29.21
C GLY A 360 -16.28 -40.63 27.72
N CYS A 361 -17.34 -40.22 27.01
CA CYS A 361 -17.52 -40.59 25.60
C CYS A 361 -16.82 -39.60 24.65
N SER A 362 -15.85 -40.08 23.87
CA SER A 362 -15.04 -39.29 22.93
C SER A 362 -15.63 -39.15 21.51
N ALA A 363 -16.86 -39.63 21.27
CA ALA A 363 -17.51 -39.59 19.96
C ALA A 363 -18.38 -38.34 19.75
N LYS A 364 -18.48 -37.85 18.50
CA LYS A 364 -19.30 -36.68 18.14
C LYS A 364 -20.79 -36.93 18.41
N THR A 365 -21.42 -36.00 19.14
CA THR A 365 -22.82 -36.08 19.58
C THR A 365 -23.74 -35.21 18.71
N PHE A 366 -24.99 -35.64 18.51
CA PHE A 366 -25.97 -34.92 17.67
C PHE A 366 -27.41 -35.03 18.17
N GLY A 367 -28.13 -33.91 18.29
CA GLY A 367 -29.57 -33.86 18.60
C GLY A 367 -29.90 -33.79 20.09
N ASN A 368 -31.19 -33.62 20.41
CA ASN A 368 -31.71 -33.55 21.79
C ASN A 368 -32.84 -34.58 21.97
N PRO A 369 -32.69 -35.62 22.82
CA PRO A 369 -31.58 -35.89 23.73
C PRO A 369 -30.27 -36.29 23.03
N VAL A 370 -29.16 -36.00 23.69
CA VAL A 370 -27.78 -36.13 23.18
C VAL A 370 -27.48 -37.59 22.84
N ARG A 371 -27.19 -37.89 21.57
CA ARG A 371 -26.83 -39.25 21.08
C ARG A 371 -25.49 -39.26 20.38
N CYS A 372 -24.75 -40.35 20.52
CA CYS A 372 -23.56 -40.65 19.72
C CYS A 372 -23.80 -41.89 18.84
N SER A 373 -22.80 -42.28 18.05
CA SER A 373 -22.86 -43.49 17.21
C SER A 373 -23.01 -44.80 17.98
N LYS A 374 -22.78 -44.80 19.31
CA LYS A 374 -22.88 -45.96 20.19
C LYS A 374 -24.16 -46.01 21.04
N GLY A 375 -24.99 -44.96 21.03
CA GLY A 375 -26.23 -44.89 21.81
C GLY A 375 -26.54 -43.50 22.37
N ILE A 376 -27.61 -43.40 23.14
CA ILE A 376 -28.06 -42.14 23.77
C ILE A 376 -27.28 -41.94 25.09
N HIS A 377 -26.86 -40.71 25.37
CA HIS A 377 -26.15 -40.33 26.60
C HIS A 377 -27.18 -39.92 27.66
N VAL A 378 -27.53 -40.83 28.57
CA VAL A 378 -28.48 -40.59 29.67
C VAL A 378 -27.89 -41.15 30.95
N CYS A 379 -27.94 -40.36 32.03
CA CYS A 379 -27.43 -40.72 33.36
C CYS A 379 -28.47 -41.58 34.11
N GLU A 380 -28.02 -42.60 34.84
CA GLU A 380 -28.87 -43.52 35.61
C GLU A 380 -29.13 -42.91 37.00
N GLU A 381 -30.26 -42.18 37.16
CA GLU A 381 -31.12 -41.94 38.35
C GLU A 381 -31.90 -40.58 38.29
N GLN A 382 -33.14 -40.55 38.80
CA GLN A 382 -34.17 -39.47 38.80
C GLN A 382 -34.75 -39.28 40.25
N PRO A 383 -35.72 -38.37 40.61
CA PRO A 383 -36.15 -37.01 40.19
C PRO A 383 -36.31 -36.01 41.42
N PRO A 384 -37.36 -35.16 41.62
CA PRO A 384 -37.39 -33.67 41.46
C PRO A 384 -37.75 -32.82 42.72
N THR A 385 -37.53 -31.50 42.70
CA THR A 385 -38.16 -30.39 43.53
C THR A 385 -37.40 -29.08 43.23
N GLN A 386 -37.84 -27.83 43.39
CA GLN A 386 -39.13 -27.11 43.40
C GLN A 386 -38.78 -25.60 43.16
N GLN A 387 -39.76 -24.78 42.75
CA GLN A 387 -39.62 -23.34 42.47
C GLN A 387 -39.22 -22.50 43.71
N GLN A 388 -38.52 -21.37 43.53
CA GLN A 388 -38.94 -20.05 44.07
C GLN A 388 -38.05 -18.85 43.64
N THR A 389 -38.76 -17.75 43.50
CA THR A 389 -38.54 -16.33 43.18
C THR A 389 -37.35 -15.56 43.82
N GLU A 390 -36.94 -14.49 43.11
CA GLU A 390 -36.19 -13.25 43.47
C GLU A 390 -36.33 -12.72 44.93
N PRO A 391 -35.45 -11.84 45.48
CA PRO A 391 -34.89 -10.63 44.83
C PRO A 391 -33.46 -10.14 45.21
N ARG A 392 -32.97 -9.14 44.44
CA ARG A 392 -31.73 -8.37 44.68
C ARG A 392 -32.03 -7.00 45.33
N SER A 393 -31.16 -6.60 46.26
CA SER A 393 -30.92 -5.21 46.70
C SER A 393 -29.52 -5.13 47.41
N PRO A 394 -29.01 -3.97 47.87
CA PRO A 394 -28.01 -3.14 47.16
C PRO A 394 -26.81 -2.67 48.05
N ARG A 395 -25.73 -2.09 47.49
CA ARG A 395 -24.74 -1.19 48.18
C ARG A 395 -24.05 -0.31 47.11
N GLN A 396 -24.05 1.04 47.11
CA GLN A 396 -23.44 2.06 48.01
C GLN A 396 -21.94 1.84 48.26
N SER A 397 -21.02 2.82 48.33
CA SER A 397 -20.81 4.21 47.86
C SER A 397 -19.41 4.62 48.38
N ASP A 398 -18.97 5.85 48.04
CA ASP A 398 -17.89 6.68 48.65
C ASP A 398 -16.58 6.78 47.86
N GLU A 399 -16.32 7.89 47.16
CA GLU A 399 -15.91 9.27 47.58
C GLU A 399 -14.38 9.38 47.76
N GLY A 400 -13.68 10.41 47.27
CA GLY A 400 -14.06 11.65 46.59
C GLY A 400 -12.81 12.43 46.13
N LEU A 401 -13.00 13.65 45.60
CA LEU A 401 -12.40 14.91 46.11
C LEU A 401 -12.67 16.14 45.18
N HIS A 402 -13.20 17.22 45.78
CA HIS A 402 -13.19 18.66 45.39
C HIS A 402 -14.12 19.15 44.25
N ARG A 403 -14.86 20.26 44.35
CA ARG A 403 -14.87 21.43 45.27
C ARG A 403 -16.21 22.19 45.18
N ALA A 404 -16.55 22.90 46.24
CA ALA A 404 -17.85 23.51 46.55
C ALA A 404 -18.18 24.84 45.86
N ALA A 405 -19.48 25.07 45.61
CA ALA A 405 -20.13 26.38 45.57
C ALA A 405 -21.54 26.26 46.21
N LYS A 406 -21.86 27.18 47.12
CA LYS A 406 -23.03 27.18 48.03
C LYS A 406 -24.36 27.29 47.28
N GLN A 407 -25.35 26.46 47.65
CA GLN A 407 -26.76 26.59 47.24
C GLN A 407 -27.46 27.73 48.02
N PRO A 408 -28.39 28.48 47.41
CA PRO A 408 -29.32 29.35 48.13
C PRO A 408 -30.42 28.52 48.82
N GLU A 409 -30.92 29.03 49.94
CA GLU A 409 -31.92 28.41 50.81
C GLU A 409 -33.20 27.98 50.06
N ASN A 410 -33.77 26.85 50.47
CA ASN A 410 -34.95 26.22 49.85
C ASN A 410 -36.19 27.14 49.87
N LEU A 411 -36.44 27.83 48.75
CA LEU A 411 -37.63 28.68 48.52
C LEU A 411 -38.97 27.91 48.52
N PHE A 412 -38.96 26.58 48.52
CA PHE A 412 -40.16 25.75 48.43
C PHE A 412 -40.67 25.21 49.78
N ALA A 413 -40.14 25.69 50.91
CA ALA A 413 -40.49 25.21 52.24
C ALA A 413 -41.94 25.53 52.71
N ASN A 414 -42.69 26.35 51.96
CA ASN A 414 -44.03 26.84 52.36
C ASN A 414 -45.20 26.28 51.53
N LEU A 415 -44.99 25.23 50.73
CA LEU A 415 -46.08 24.58 49.98
C LEU A 415 -46.85 23.61 50.90
N THR A 416 -47.93 24.08 51.52
CA THR A 416 -48.87 23.23 52.27
C THR A 416 -49.86 22.51 51.35
N GLU A 417 -50.29 21.30 51.72
CA GLU A 417 -51.30 20.51 50.99
C GLU A 417 -52.61 21.31 50.84
N GLY A 418 -52.88 21.80 49.62
CA GLY A 418 -54.09 22.56 49.28
C GLY A 418 -53.93 23.67 48.22
N THR A 419 -52.71 23.96 47.74
CA THR A 419 -52.45 25.00 46.72
C THR A 419 -52.90 24.57 45.32
N GLU A 420 -53.71 25.38 44.64
CA GLU A 420 -54.14 25.13 43.24
C GLU A 420 -53.23 25.86 42.24
N TRP A 421 -53.20 25.42 40.98
CA TRP A 421 -52.31 26.00 39.94
C TRP A 421 -52.51 27.51 39.69
N LYS A 422 -53.67 28.05 40.07
CA LYS A 422 -54.04 29.47 40.01
C LYS A 422 -53.31 30.37 40.99
N ASP A 423 -52.72 29.78 42.03
CA ASP A 423 -52.02 30.52 43.07
C ASP A 423 -50.57 30.84 42.67
N PHE A 424 -50.08 30.27 41.57
CA PHE A 424 -48.72 30.47 41.08
C PHE A 424 -48.63 31.50 39.94
N LEU A 425 -47.67 32.42 40.08
CA LEU A 425 -47.38 33.47 39.12
C LEU A 425 -46.24 33.07 38.17
N ILE A 426 -46.47 33.25 36.87
CA ILE A 426 -45.47 33.17 35.81
C ILE A 426 -45.34 34.53 35.14
N VAL A 427 -44.11 35.00 34.93
CA VAL A 427 -43.85 36.28 34.28
C VAL A 427 -43.07 36.07 32.98
N GLU A 428 -43.57 36.59 31.87
CA GLU A 428 -42.91 36.55 30.56
C GLU A 428 -42.42 37.95 30.18
N ILE A 429 -41.11 38.16 30.20
CA ILE A 429 -40.46 39.44 29.85
C ILE A 429 -39.90 39.34 28.42
N PHE A 430 -40.18 40.35 27.60
CA PHE A 430 -40.01 40.35 26.13
C PHE A 430 -41.00 39.41 25.42
N ALA A 431 -42.26 39.45 25.84
CA ALA A 431 -43.28 38.47 25.44
C ALA A 431 -43.61 38.45 23.94
N GLY A 432 -43.37 39.53 23.20
CA GLY A 432 -43.57 39.65 21.75
C GLY A 432 -45.02 39.39 21.32
N THR A 433 -45.36 38.12 21.07
CA THR A 433 -46.72 37.68 20.70
C THR A 433 -47.55 37.13 21.88
N ALA A 434 -46.93 36.96 23.05
CA ALA A 434 -47.51 36.45 24.31
C ALA A 434 -48.15 35.04 24.19
N ARG A 435 -47.65 34.20 23.27
CA ARG A 435 -48.16 32.84 23.07
C ARG A 435 -47.86 31.91 24.23
N LEU A 436 -46.67 32.05 24.84
CA LEU A 436 -46.28 31.28 26.01
C LEU A 436 -47.17 31.64 27.19
N SER A 437 -47.35 32.94 27.44
CA SER A 437 -48.27 33.43 28.46
C SER A 437 -49.70 32.91 28.27
N ARG A 438 -50.20 32.89 27.03
CA ARG A 438 -51.51 32.33 26.70
C ARG A 438 -51.60 30.81 26.93
N ALA A 439 -50.51 30.08 26.72
CA ALA A 439 -50.47 28.63 26.96
C ALA A 439 -50.51 28.31 28.46
N PHE A 440 -49.84 29.11 29.29
CA PHE A 440 -49.90 28.97 30.75
C PHE A 440 -51.25 29.40 31.32
N ALA A 441 -51.83 30.50 30.81
CA ALA A 441 -53.17 30.93 31.21
C ALA A 441 -54.25 29.88 30.91
N LYS A 442 -54.10 29.07 29.85
CA LYS A 442 -55.01 27.94 29.54
C LYS A 442 -54.94 26.78 30.52
N ARG A 443 -53.89 26.72 31.35
CA ARG A 443 -53.70 25.71 32.39
C ARG A 443 -53.96 26.30 33.78
N ASP A 444 -54.73 27.37 33.84
CA ASP A 444 -55.15 28.09 35.04
C ASP A 444 -54.01 28.69 35.87
N PHE A 445 -52.82 28.94 35.30
CA PHE A 445 -51.77 29.71 35.98
C PHE A 445 -52.06 31.22 35.95
N ARG A 446 -51.65 31.94 36.99
CA ARG A 446 -51.61 33.41 36.96
C ARG A 446 -50.41 33.84 36.12
N VAL A 447 -50.63 34.64 35.09
CA VAL A 447 -49.56 35.04 34.15
C VAL A 447 -49.52 36.55 33.95
N SER A 448 -48.31 37.12 33.94
CA SER A 448 -48.05 38.52 33.58
C SER A 448 -47.06 38.59 32.43
N SER A 449 -47.47 39.19 31.30
CA SER A 449 -46.62 39.38 30.12
C SER A 449 -46.15 40.83 30.04
N VAL A 450 -44.87 41.08 29.82
CA VAL A 450 -44.28 42.42 29.75
C VAL A 450 -43.56 42.61 28.41
N ASP A 451 -43.90 43.69 27.69
CA ASP A 451 -43.20 44.12 26.48
C ASP A 451 -43.41 45.61 26.22
N HIS A 452 -42.54 46.26 25.45
CA HIS A 452 -42.63 47.69 25.11
C HIS A 452 -43.73 48.02 24.08
N THR A 453 -44.36 47.02 23.44
CA THR A 453 -45.41 47.23 22.43
C THR A 453 -46.43 46.09 22.36
N THR A 454 -47.68 46.42 22.05
CA THR A 454 -48.80 45.46 21.88
C THR A 454 -49.13 45.13 20.43
N LYS A 455 -48.41 45.70 19.45
CA LYS A 455 -48.79 45.63 18.02
C LYS A 455 -48.86 44.21 17.43
N ARG A 456 -48.25 43.20 18.06
CA ARG A 456 -48.22 41.80 17.60
C ARG A 456 -48.87 40.82 18.60
N SER A 457 -49.50 41.32 19.66
CA SER A 457 -49.94 40.50 20.78
C SER A 457 -51.25 39.76 20.49
N THR A 458 -51.33 38.51 20.94
CA THR A 458 -52.57 37.71 20.92
C THR A 458 -53.17 37.49 22.32
N GLY A 459 -52.66 38.21 23.32
CA GLY A 459 -53.04 38.17 24.75
C GLY A 459 -52.77 39.50 25.45
N LEU A 460 -53.02 39.57 26.77
CA LEU A 460 -52.83 40.77 27.59
C LEU A 460 -51.32 41.00 27.84
N ILE A 461 -50.80 42.18 27.48
CA ILE A 461 -49.40 42.56 27.74
C ILE A 461 -49.38 43.88 28.50
N THR A 462 -48.62 43.92 29.60
CA THR A 462 -48.29 45.12 30.35
C THR A 462 -47.19 45.87 29.61
N ILE A 463 -47.47 47.10 29.19
CA ILE A 463 -46.52 47.91 28.44
C ILE A 463 -45.54 48.57 29.41
N LEU A 464 -44.31 48.08 29.46
CA LEU A 464 -43.20 48.66 30.20
C LEU A 464 -42.00 48.80 29.27
N ASP A 465 -41.37 49.97 29.25
CA ASP A 465 -40.14 50.19 28.52
C ASP A 465 -38.96 50.03 29.49
N LEU A 466 -38.35 48.84 29.49
CA LEU A 466 -37.26 48.51 30.43
C LEU A 466 -35.96 49.31 30.18
N THR A 467 -35.93 50.19 29.18
CA THR A 467 -34.85 51.16 29.01
C THR A 467 -35.01 52.38 29.93
N LYS A 468 -36.20 52.61 30.48
CA LYS A 468 -36.48 53.66 31.45
C LYS A 468 -36.36 53.10 32.87
N GLU A 469 -35.57 53.79 33.71
CA GLU A 469 -35.33 53.35 35.08
C GLU A 469 -36.61 53.27 35.92
N GLU A 470 -37.59 54.15 35.69
CA GLU A 470 -38.88 54.14 36.40
C GLU A 470 -39.68 52.85 36.14
N ASP A 471 -39.82 52.46 34.87
CA ASP A 471 -40.54 51.26 34.45
C ASP A 471 -39.82 49.97 34.89
N LEU A 472 -38.48 49.99 34.86
CA LEU A 472 -37.65 48.89 35.35
C LEU A 472 -37.80 48.72 36.87
N ASN A 473 -37.75 49.81 37.63
CA ASN A 473 -37.93 49.77 39.08
C ASN A 473 -39.34 49.29 39.45
N PHE A 474 -40.38 49.73 38.72
CA PHE A 474 -41.73 49.22 38.89
C PHE A 474 -41.83 47.70 38.66
N LEU A 475 -41.19 47.18 37.61
CA LEU A 475 -41.16 45.73 37.35
C LEU A 475 -40.43 44.97 38.47
N LEU A 476 -39.30 45.51 38.95
CA LEU A 476 -38.53 44.90 40.03
C LEU A 476 -39.30 44.89 41.35
N ASP A 477 -40.03 45.97 41.66
CA ASP A 477 -40.85 46.06 42.86
C ASP A 477 -42.07 45.13 42.78
N PHE A 478 -42.68 45.00 41.59
CA PHE A 478 -43.72 44.00 41.34
C PHE A 478 -43.22 42.57 41.57
N LEU A 479 -42.03 42.22 41.04
CA LEU A 479 -41.44 40.89 41.24
C LEU A 479 -41.07 40.61 42.69
N LYS A 480 -40.59 41.61 43.43
CA LYS A 480 -40.30 41.49 44.87
C LYS A 480 -41.57 41.32 45.69
N ALA A 481 -42.66 42.02 45.35
CA ALA A 481 -43.93 41.92 46.05
C ALA A 481 -44.57 40.54 45.89
N GLU A 482 -44.40 39.90 44.72
CA GLU A 482 -45.00 38.60 44.39
C GLU A 482 -44.00 37.43 44.51
N LEU A 483 -42.84 37.64 45.16
CA LEU A 483 -41.74 36.66 45.21
C LEU A 483 -42.16 35.29 45.76
N ASN A 484 -43.11 35.29 46.71
CA ASN A 484 -43.58 34.07 47.38
C ASN A 484 -44.48 33.18 46.51
N VAL A 485 -45.05 33.73 45.42
CA VAL A 485 -45.93 33.00 44.49
C VAL A 485 -45.32 32.89 43.09
N LEU A 486 -44.20 33.57 42.84
CA LEU A 486 -43.49 33.56 41.58
C LEU A 486 -42.75 32.23 41.38
N VAL A 487 -43.19 31.44 40.39
CA VAL A 487 -42.60 30.14 40.11
C VAL A 487 -41.60 30.20 38.95
N TYR A 488 -41.85 31.06 37.96
CA TYR A 488 -41.05 31.09 36.74
C TYR A 488 -41.04 32.47 36.08
N ILE A 489 -39.85 32.98 35.77
CA ILE A 489 -39.65 34.14 34.91
C ILE A 489 -39.03 33.66 33.61
N HIS A 490 -39.69 33.93 32.49
CA HIS A 490 -39.14 33.71 31.16
C HIS A 490 -38.59 35.01 30.58
N LEU A 491 -37.34 34.98 30.10
CA LEU A 491 -36.68 36.10 29.42
C LEU A 491 -36.27 35.64 28.01
N ALA A 492 -36.89 36.21 26.98
CA ALA A 492 -36.63 35.84 25.58
C ALA A 492 -36.22 37.05 24.73
N PRO A 493 -34.96 37.54 24.83
CA PRO A 493 -34.49 38.61 23.97
C PRO A 493 -34.43 38.13 22.50
N PRO A 494 -34.66 39.02 21.52
CA PRO A 494 -34.59 38.66 20.11
C PRO A 494 -33.21 38.06 19.76
N CYS A 495 -33.22 37.03 18.90
CA CYS A 495 -32.08 36.16 18.63
C CYS A 495 -30.79 36.88 18.18
N GLY A 496 -30.89 38.11 17.66
CA GLY A 496 -29.75 38.93 17.28
C GLY A 496 -28.96 39.51 18.46
N THR A 497 -29.61 39.85 19.56
CA THR A 497 -28.98 40.49 20.74
C THR A 497 -28.23 39.51 21.64
N ALA A 498 -28.62 38.23 21.66
CA ALA A 498 -27.93 37.20 22.44
C ALA A 498 -26.54 36.82 21.87
N SER A 499 -26.21 37.22 20.64
CA SER A 499 -24.92 36.94 20.02
C SER A 499 -23.78 37.84 20.52
N ALA A 500 -24.07 39.06 20.98
CA ALA A 500 -23.07 39.94 21.58
C ALA A 500 -22.63 39.45 22.99
N ALA A 501 -23.54 38.82 23.73
CA ALA A 501 -23.28 38.31 25.09
C ALA A 501 -22.43 37.03 25.15
N ARG A 502 -22.14 36.39 24.01
CA ARG A 502 -21.38 35.12 23.93
C ARG A 502 -19.87 35.29 23.67
N GLY A 503 -19.39 36.53 23.51
CA GLY A 503 -17.99 36.86 23.23
C GLY A 503 -17.05 36.79 24.44
N THR A 504 -17.20 35.80 25.32
CA THR A 504 -16.26 35.63 26.46
C THR A 504 -14.92 35.07 25.95
N PRO A 505 -13.78 35.73 26.24
CA PRO A 505 -12.47 35.28 25.77
C PRO A 505 -12.09 33.92 26.36
N VAL A 506 -11.51 33.04 25.53
CA VAL A 506 -10.98 31.75 25.97
C VAL A 506 -9.67 31.98 26.74
N PRO A 507 -9.52 31.48 27.98
CA PRO A 507 -8.28 31.66 28.74
C PRO A 507 -7.09 31.02 28.01
N GLY A 508 -6.02 31.81 27.76
CA GLY A 508 -4.76 31.32 27.18
C GLY A 508 -4.59 31.49 25.67
N CYS A 509 -5.54 32.07 24.94
CA CYS A 509 -5.38 32.39 23.51
C CYS A 509 -5.03 33.88 23.31
N PRO A 510 -3.96 34.23 22.56
CA PRO A 510 -3.64 35.62 22.21
C PRO A 510 -4.83 36.32 21.51
N PRO A 511 -5.11 37.60 21.80
CA PRO A 511 -6.25 38.32 21.24
C PRO A 511 -6.25 38.38 19.70
N GLU A 512 -5.09 38.27 19.06
CA GLU A 512 -4.93 38.26 17.60
C GLU A 512 -5.37 36.94 16.93
N MET A 513 -5.43 35.84 17.69
CA MET A 513 -5.81 34.49 17.20
C MET A 513 -7.25 34.10 17.55
N GLN A 514 -8.03 35.00 18.15
CA GLN A 514 -9.44 34.71 18.43
C GLN A 514 -10.25 34.78 17.12
N PRO A 515 -10.96 33.68 16.73
CA PRO A 515 -11.83 33.74 15.57
C PRO A 515 -12.99 34.69 15.87
N ASP A 516 -13.09 35.78 15.11
CA ASP A 516 -14.25 36.67 15.17
C ASP A 516 -15.47 35.97 14.55
N VAL A 517 -16.15 35.19 15.37
CA VAL A 517 -17.32 34.39 14.99
C VAL A 517 -18.39 35.26 14.34
N GLY A 518 -18.55 36.52 14.80
CA GLY A 518 -19.48 37.48 14.22
C GLY A 518 -19.16 37.77 12.76
N LYS A 519 -17.92 38.17 12.46
CA LYS A 519 -17.50 38.42 11.06
C LYS A 519 -17.60 37.19 10.16
N LEU A 520 -17.33 35.99 10.68
CA LEU A 520 -17.48 34.75 9.91
C LEU A 520 -18.95 34.48 9.54
N LEU A 521 -19.86 34.70 10.48
CA LEU A 521 -21.30 34.52 10.26
C LEU A 521 -21.86 35.55 9.28
N ASP A 522 -21.45 36.80 9.39
CA ASP A 522 -21.87 37.85 8.44
C ASP A 522 -21.42 37.52 7.02
N LYS A 523 -20.19 37.01 6.84
CA LYS A 523 -19.69 36.53 5.54
C LYS A 523 -20.52 35.36 5.00
N ARG A 524 -20.84 34.36 5.84
CA ARG A 524 -21.67 33.21 5.43
C ARG A 524 -23.09 33.62 5.05
N ASN A 525 -23.72 34.49 5.85
CA ASN A 525 -25.06 34.99 5.58
C ASN A 525 -25.09 35.84 4.30
N ALA A 526 -24.09 36.69 4.06
CA ALA A 526 -23.97 37.45 2.83
C ALA A 526 -23.84 36.54 1.59
N PHE A 527 -23.04 35.47 1.70
CA PHE A 527 -22.89 34.45 0.66
C PHE A 527 -24.24 33.80 0.32
N PHE A 528 -24.96 33.25 1.32
CA PHE A 528 -26.25 32.60 1.07
C PHE A 528 -27.30 33.57 0.53
N LYS A 529 -27.34 34.82 1.01
CA LYS A 529 -28.27 35.84 0.52
C LYS A 529 -28.05 36.14 -0.97
N LYS A 530 -26.78 36.32 -1.38
CA LYS A 530 -26.39 36.56 -2.77
C LYS A 530 -26.80 35.39 -3.66
N TRP A 531 -26.37 34.17 -3.33
CA TRP A 531 -26.58 33.02 -4.21
C TRP A 531 -28.01 32.50 -4.20
N THR A 532 -28.77 32.69 -3.12
CA THR A 532 -30.21 32.37 -3.10
C THR A 532 -31.02 33.32 -4.00
N SER A 533 -30.65 34.61 -4.05
CA SER A 533 -31.24 35.56 -5.01
C SER A 533 -30.90 35.15 -6.44
N ARG A 534 -29.63 34.86 -6.70
CA ARG A 534 -29.15 34.48 -8.03
C ARG A 534 -29.76 33.16 -8.53
N ALA A 535 -29.94 32.18 -7.65
CA ALA A 535 -30.60 30.93 -7.96
C ALA A 535 -32.05 31.13 -8.46
N LYS A 536 -32.77 32.12 -7.92
CA LYS A 536 -34.13 32.45 -8.39
C LYS A 536 -34.10 33.06 -9.80
N GLU A 537 -33.15 33.95 -10.06
CA GLU A 537 -32.96 34.60 -11.37
C GLU A 537 -32.58 33.59 -12.47
N LEU A 538 -31.76 32.60 -12.13
CA LEU A 538 -31.29 31.58 -13.07
C LEU A 538 -32.29 30.42 -13.27
N SER A 539 -33.37 30.35 -12.49
CA SER A 539 -34.28 29.21 -12.50
C SER A 539 -34.96 28.95 -13.85
N SER A 540 -35.19 29.98 -14.67
CA SER A 540 -35.72 29.81 -16.03
C SER A 540 -34.68 29.19 -16.97
N LYS A 541 -33.46 29.74 -16.97
CA LYS A 541 -32.35 29.26 -17.80
C LYS A 541 -31.91 27.84 -17.45
N GLU A 542 -31.99 27.47 -16.17
CA GLU A 542 -31.71 26.09 -15.70
C GLU A 542 -32.73 25.09 -16.25
N LYS A 543 -34.01 25.47 -16.39
CA LYS A 543 -35.03 24.61 -17.01
C LYS A 543 -34.74 24.42 -18.49
N ASP A 544 -34.36 25.49 -19.19
CA ASP A 544 -34.01 25.42 -20.61
C ASP A 544 -32.76 24.55 -20.83
N LEU A 545 -31.76 24.67 -19.96
CA LEU A 545 -30.57 23.82 -19.99
C LEU A 545 -30.95 22.35 -19.78
N HIS A 546 -31.71 22.02 -18.73
CA HIS A 546 -32.11 20.64 -18.47
C HIS A 546 -32.97 20.03 -19.59
N ASN A 547 -33.77 20.84 -20.29
CA ASN A 547 -34.54 20.39 -21.45
C ASN A 547 -33.66 20.12 -22.69
N SER A 548 -32.49 20.76 -22.77
CA SER A 548 -31.52 20.57 -23.87
C SER A 548 -30.56 19.40 -23.67
N LEU A 549 -30.47 18.87 -22.44
CA LEU A 549 -29.59 17.74 -22.11
C LEU A 549 -30.13 16.41 -22.64
N ASP A 550 -29.21 15.48 -22.88
CA ASP A 550 -29.57 14.09 -23.21
C ASP A 550 -30.44 13.47 -22.09
N PRO A 551 -31.49 12.68 -22.42
CA PRO A 551 -32.39 12.10 -21.43
C PRO A 551 -31.71 11.29 -20.32
N GLU A 552 -30.60 10.60 -20.62
CA GLU A 552 -29.87 9.83 -19.60
C GLU A 552 -29.11 10.73 -18.63
N ILE A 553 -28.52 11.83 -19.13
CA ILE A 553 -27.82 12.84 -18.34
C ILE A 553 -28.84 13.64 -17.51
N ALA A 554 -29.94 14.08 -18.12
CA ALA A 554 -31.00 14.82 -17.46
C ALA A 554 -31.61 14.06 -16.26
N LYS A 555 -31.65 12.72 -16.33
CA LYS A 555 -32.09 11.87 -15.21
C LYS A 555 -31.15 11.95 -14.00
N VAL A 556 -29.83 11.98 -14.22
CA VAL A 556 -28.80 12.02 -13.17
C VAL A 556 -28.70 13.41 -12.52
N PHE A 557 -28.92 14.47 -13.30
CA PHE A 557 -28.83 15.86 -12.83
C PHE A 557 -30.17 16.47 -12.42
N LYS A 558 -31.25 15.68 -12.39
CA LYS A 558 -32.58 16.13 -11.97
C LYS A 558 -32.51 16.78 -10.58
N GLY A 559 -32.87 18.06 -10.51
CA GLY A 559 -32.91 18.83 -9.26
C GLY A 559 -31.64 19.63 -8.94
N LYS A 560 -30.52 19.35 -9.61
CA LYS A 560 -29.24 20.04 -9.42
C LYS A 560 -29.21 21.37 -10.18
N ARG A 561 -28.49 22.39 -9.68
CA ARG A 561 -28.41 23.71 -10.30
C ARG A 561 -27.02 23.95 -10.92
N LEU A 562 -26.87 23.66 -12.21
CA LEU A 562 -25.57 23.61 -12.90
C LEU A 562 -25.04 24.99 -13.30
N LEU A 563 -25.91 25.89 -13.78
CA LEU A 563 -25.54 27.26 -14.12
C LEU A 563 -25.18 28.08 -12.87
N LEU A 564 -25.91 27.87 -11.78
CA LEU A 564 -25.57 28.46 -10.49
C LEU A 564 -24.18 27.98 -10.03
N PHE A 565 -23.88 26.69 -10.19
CA PHE A 565 -22.59 26.12 -9.86
C PHE A 565 -21.45 26.69 -10.75
N GLU A 566 -21.70 26.91 -12.05
CA GLU A 566 -20.74 27.55 -12.97
C GLU A 566 -20.38 28.98 -12.54
N GLU A 567 -21.39 29.78 -12.16
CA GLU A 567 -21.16 31.15 -11.68
C GLU A 567 -20.38 31.15 -10.35
N ILE A 568 -20.69 30.23 -9.43
CA ILE A 568 -19.96 30.07 -8.16
C ILE A 568 -18.49 29.75 -8.42
N LEU A 569 -18.18 28.75 -9.26
CA LEU A 569 -16.80 28.37 -9.58
C LEU A 569 -16.01 29.50 -10.24
N THR A 570 -16.67 30.27 -11.10
CA THR A 570 -16.05 31.40 -11.80
C THR A 570 -15.67 32.52 -10.83
N GLU A 571 -16.54 32.83 -9.86
CA GLU A 571 -16.26 33.86 -8.83
C GLU A 571 -15.13 33.45 -7.88
N ILE A 572 -15.02 32.15 -7.57
CA ILE A 572 -13.97 31.60 -6.72
C ILE A 572 -12.60 31.62 -7.44
N GLY A 573 -12.59 31.74 -8.77
CA GLY A 573 -11.39 31.62 -9.58
C GLY A 573 -10.91 30.16 -9.66
N PHE A 574 -11.83 29.21 -9.67
CA PHE A 574 -11.48 27.79 -9.81
C PHE A 574 -10.71 27.55 -11.14
N PRO A 575 -9.60 26.77 -11.13
CA PRO A 575 -8.75 26.61 -12.31
C PRO A 575 -9.47 26.03 -13.52
N ASP A 576 -10.41 25.11 -13.29
CA ASP A 576 -11.17 24.46 -14.35
C ASP A 576 -12.46 25.22 -14.71
N ARG A 577 -12.39 26.01 -15.78
CA ARG A 577 -13.53 26.80 -16.28
C ARG A 577 -14.51 26.04 -17.18
N ASN A 578 -14.15 24.85 -17.69
CA ASN A 578 -15.06 24.10 -18.58
C ASN A 578 -15.67 22.87 -17.89
N LEU A 579 -15.49 22.71 -16.59
CA LEU A 579 -16.00 21.57 -15.82
C LEU A 579 -17.51 21.40 -16.00
N VAL A 580 -18.29 22.48 -15.90
CA VAL A 580 -19.74 22.43 -16.05
C VAL A 580 -20.16 22.05 -17.47
N ARG A 581 -19.38 22.46 -18.48
CA ARG A 581 -19.63 22.05 -19.88
C ARG A 581 -19.38 20.57 -20.09
N ASP A 582 -18.34 20.01 -19.47
CA ASP A 582 -18.08 18.57 -19.51
C ASP A 582 -19.15 17.77 -18.78
N ILE A 583 -19.66 18.30 -17.67
CA ILE A 583 -20.78 17.70 -16.92
C ILE A 583 -22.03 17.65 -17.82
N CYS A 584 -22.35 18.75 -18.51
CA CYS A 584 -23.48 18.82 -19.44
C CYS A 584 -23.30 17.91 -20.67
N ALA A 585 -22.08 17.79 -21.20
CA ALA A 585 -21.77 16.94 -22.34
C ALA A 585 -21.57 15.45 -21.97
N GLY A 586 -21.38 15.17 -20.68
CA GLY A 586 -20.88 13.89 -20.18
C GLY A 586 -19.36 13.76 -20.33
N PHE A 587 -18.70 13.19 -19.31
CA PHE A 587 -17.28 12.90 -19.37
C PHE A 587 -17.00 11.80 -20.41
N ARG A 588 -16.18 12.12 -21.41
CA ARG A 588 -15.80 11.17 -22.45
C ARG A 588 -14.85 10.14 -21.87
N ILE A 589 -15.24 8.86 -21.92
CA ILE A 589 -14.40 7.71 -21.53
C ILE A 589 -13.34 7.42 -22.61
N THR A 590 -13.55 7.91 -23.83
CA THR A 590 -12.69 7.69 -25.00
C THR A 590 -12.10 8.99 -25.51
N GLY A 591 -10.90 8.88 -26.10
CA GLY A 591 -10.16 10.02 -26.62
C GLY A 591 -9.31 10.73 -25.57
N TRP A 592 -8.83 11.92 -25.91
CA TRP A 592 -8.01 12.74 -25.01
C TRP A 592 -8.93 13.54 -24.10
N LEU A 593 -8.74 13.38 -22.78
CA LEU A 593 -9.36 14.26 -21.80
C LEU A 593 -8.58 15.58 -21.78
N ARG A 594 -9.29 16.69 -21.63
CA ARG A 594 -8.64 18.01 -21.49
C ARG A 594 -7.94 18.12 -20.14
N ASP A 595 -6.95 19.00 -20.08
CA ASP A 595 -6.29 19.31 -18.82
C ASP A 595 -7.26 20.05 -17.88
N SER A 596 -7.36 19.54 -16.65
CA SER A 596 -8.17 20.15 -15.59
C SER A 596 -7.44 21.29 -14.89
N MET A 597 -6.11 21.42 -15.06
CA MET A 597 -5.24 22.39 -14.38
C MET A 597 -5.22 22.27 -12.85
N ILE A 598 -5.91 21.29 -12.27
CA ILE A 598 -5.95 20.99 -10.83
C ILE A 598 -4.91 19.93 -10.48
N PHE A 599 -4.78 18.92 -11.33
CA PHE A 599 -3.85 17.81 -11.13
C PHE A 599 -2.54 18.04 -11.89
N PRO A 600 -1.40 17.51 -11.40
CA PRO A 600 -0.14 17.51 -12.14
C PRO A 600 -0.34 16.87 -13.52
N HIS A 601 0.08 17.56 -14.57
CA HIS A 601 -0.09 17.10 -15.94
C HIS A 601 0.56 15.72 -16.14
N ARG A 602 -0.26 14.69 -16.40
CA ARG A 602 0.19 13.33 -16.72
C ARG A 602 -0.59 12.83 -17.93
N SER A 603 0.05 12.85 -19.10
CA SER A 603 -0.53 12.30 -20.32
C SER A 603 -0.53 10.77 -20.25
N LYS A 604 -1.70 10.15 -20.41
CA LYS A 604 -1.85 8.70 -20.61
C LYS A 604 -2.49 8.48 -21.99
N PRO A 605 -1.80 7.86 -22.97
CA PRO A 605 -2.37 7.67 -24.29
C PRO A 605 -3.55 6.67 -24.26
N PRO A 606 -4.57 6.83 -25.12
CA PRO A 606 -5.66 5.87 -25.26
C PRO A 606 -5.12 4.48 -25.63
N GLN A 607 -5.33 3.48 -24.76
CA GLN A 607 -4.74 2.14 -24.90
C GLN A 607 -5.53 1.19 -25.82
N TYR A 608 -6.83 1.48 -26.02
CA TYR A 608 -7.75 0.61 -26.75
C TYR A 608 -8.55 1.42 -27.77
N SER A 609 -8.89 0.81 -28.90
CA SER A 609 -9.85 1.39 -29.84
C SER A 609 -11.26 1.40 -29.21
N VAL A 610 -12.11 2.31 -29.67
CA VAL A 610 -13.51 2.42 -29.18
C VAL A 610 -14.26 1.09 -29.37
N GLU A 611 -14.01 0.37 -30.46
CA GLU A 611 -14.58 -0.96 -30.73
C GLU A 611 -14.12 -2.02 -29.73
N ALA A 612 -12.84 -2.01 -29.35
CA ALA A 612 -12.30 -2.91 -28.34
C ALA A 612 -12.88 -2.59 -26.95
N LEU A 613 -13.02 -1.31 -26.60
CA LEU A 613 -13.62 -0.88 -25.34
C LEU A 613 -15.10 -1.27 -25.25
N MET A 614 -15.88 -1.14 -26.33
CA MET A 614 -17.28 -1.55 -26.36
C MET A 614 -17.45 -3.05 -26.15
N ARG A 615 -16.52 -3.88 -26.66
CA ARG A 615 -16.50 -5.33 -26.39
C ARG A 615 -16.15 -5.65 -24.93
N LEU A 616 -15.28 -4.87 -24.31
CA LEU A 616 -14.84 -5.04 -22.91
C LEU A 616 -15.79 -4.39 -21.89
N SER A 617 -16.67 -3.48 -22.33
CA SER A 617 -17.55 -2.64 -21.49
C SER A 617 -18.46 -3.44 -20.55
N LYS A 618 -18.89 -4.65 -20.96
CA LYS A 618 -19.69 -5.54 -20.10
C LYS A 618 -18.98 -5.95 -18.80
N GLY A 619 -17.64 -5.87 -18.75
CA GLY A 619 -16.83 -6.14 -17.55
C GLY A 619 -16.24 -4.90 -16.87
N ILE A 620 -15.96 -3.82 -17.62
CA ILE A 620 -15.19 -2.67 -17.13
C ILE A 620 -16.03 -1.66 -16.33
N SER A 621 -17.33 -1.50 -16.64
CA SER A 621 -18.20 -0.49 -16.01
C SER A 621 -18.34 -0.64 -14.48
N ARG A 622 -18.01 -1.80 -13.92
CA ARG A 622 -18.05 -2.08 -12.47
C ARG A 622 -16.77 -1.67 -11.72
N SER A 623 -15.67 -1.43 -12.43
CA SER A 623 -14.34 -1.19 -11.84
C SER A 623 -13.95 0.28 -11.81
N ILE A 624 -14.36 1.08 -12.80
CA ILE A 624 -14.05 2.52 -12.90
C ILE A 624 -14.68 3.31 -11.74
N PHE A 625 -15.85 2.88 -11.24
CA PHE A 625 -16.50 3.47 -10.07
C PHE A 625 -15.68 3.37 -8.77
N LYS A 626 -14.62 2.54 -8.72
CA LYS A 626 -13.78 2.35 -7.52
C LYS A 626 -12.50 3.19 -7.50
N SER A 627 -12.13 3.87 -8.59
CA SER A 627 -10.75 4.37 -8.77
C SER A 627 -10.57 5.89 -8.72
N VAL A 628 -11.45 6.64 -8.07
CA VAL A 628 -11.31 8.10 -7.95
C VAL A 628 -11.07 8.50 -6.49
N ASN A 629 -9.80 8.67 -6.12
CA ASN A 629 -9.40 9.28 -4.84
C ASN A 629 -8.85 10.69 -5.13
N SER A 630 -9.31 11.69 -4.39
CA SER A 630 -8.62 12.99 -4.27
C SER A 630 -8.87 13.59 -2.89
N GLU A 631 -7.81 14.03 -2.23
CA GLU A 631 -7.84 14.95 -1.10
C GLU A 631 -7.54 16.36 -1.61
N GLU A 632 -8.34 17.36 -1.22
CA GLU A 632 -7.90 18.72 -0.85
C GLU A 632 -9.08 19.58 -0.38
N ALA A 633 -8.79 20.50 0.55
CA ALA A 633 -9.73 21.21 1.40
C ALA A 633 -10.21 22.57 0.85
N SER A 634 -11.29 23.07 1.47
CA SER A 634 -12.17 24.18 1.07
C SER A 634 -11.54 25.58 1.02
N VAL A 635 -12.00 26.42 0.07
CA VAL A 635 -11.61 27.84 -0.02
C VAL A 635 -12.79 28.83 0.12
N CYS A 636 -14.06 28.42 0.29
CA CYS A 636 -15.16 29.38 0.09
C CYS A 636 -15.98 29.81 1.32
N LEU A 637 -16.14 28.94 2.32
CA LEU A 637 -17.03 29.20 3.48
C LEU A 637 -16.30 29.22 4.83
N GLY A 638 -14.97 29.10 4.81
CA GLY A 638 -14.16 28.87 6.01
C GLY A 638 -14.62 27.62 6.77
N LEU A 639 -15.04 26.59 6.04
CA LEU A 639 -15.44 25.30 6.60
C LEU A 639 -14.22 24.38 6.58
N TRP A 640 -13.96 23.71 7.71
CA TRP A 640 -12.94 22.67 7.76
C TRP A 640 -13.64 21.36 7.44
N TRP A 641 -13.76 21.04 6.16
CA TRP A 641 -14.36 19.79 5.72
C TRP A 641 -13.41 19.00 4.83
N SER A 642 -13.68 17.72 4.68
CA SER A 642 -13.10 16.88 3.65
C SER A 642 -14.23 16.13 2.95
N SER A 643 -13.96 15.60 1.76
CA SER A 643 -14.91 14.81 0.99
C SER A 643 -14.22 13.53 0.54
N PHE A 644 -14.85 12.39 0.82
CA PHE A 644 -14.41 11.09 0.37
C PHE A 644 -15.59 10.29 -0.16
N PHE A 645 -15.73 10.25 -1.48
CA PHE A 645 -16.89 9.68 -2.18
C PHE A 645 -18.22 10.24 -1.66
N ASP A 646 -18.93 9.46 -0.85
CA ASP A 646 -20.23 9.79 -0.29
C ASP A 646 -20.15 10.44 1.11
N ASP A 647 -18.97 10.41 1.75
CA ASP A 647 -18.75 10.91 3.11
C ASP A 647 -18.19 12.34 3.09
N PHE A 648 -18.79 13.24 3.89
CA PHE A 648 -18.38 14.64 4.01
C PHE A 648 -18.02 15.00 5.47
N PRO A 649 -16.90 14.47 6.01
CA PRO A 649 -16.47 14.80 7.36
C PRO A 649 -16.24 16.31 7.50
N THR A 650 -16.91 16.92 8.49
CA THR A 650 -16.86 18.36 8.75
C THR A 650 -16.43 18.61 10.19
N LEU A 651 -15.51 19.56 10.38
CA LEU A 651 -14.96 20.02 11.64
C LEU A 651 -15.33 21.48 11.86
N THR A 652 -15.70 21.82 13.09
CA THR A 652 -16.06 23.18 13.49
C THR A 652 -15.88 23.34 15.00
N ALA A 653 -15.69 24.57 15.45
CA ALA A 653 -15.75 24.89 16.87
C ALA A 653 -17.15 24.59 17.44
N SER A 654 -17.20 24.09 18.68
CA SER A 654 -18.44 23.72 19.38
C SER A 654 -19.45 24.88 19.44
N SER A 655 -18.97 26.13 19.60
CA SER A 655 -19.80 27.33 19.65
C SER A 655 -20.56 27.65 18.36
N VAL A 656 -20.15 27.07 17.21
CA VAL A 656 -20.74 27.34 15.89
C VAL A 656 -21.29 26.06 15.26
N ALA A 657 -21.31 24.93 15.98
CA ALA A 657 -21.63 23.61 15.42
C ALA A 657 -23.02 23.54 14.77
N ASP A 658 -24.07 23.98 15.46
CA ASP A 658 -25.44 23.96 14.94
C ASP A 658 -25.61 24.85 13.70
N GLN A 659 -24.97 26.01 13.71
CA GLN A 659 -24.99 26.94 12.59
C GLN A 659 -24.21 26.38 11.40
N CYS A 660 -23.06 25.75 11.66
CA CYS A 660 -22.28 25.07 10.64
C CYS A 660 -23.09 23.95 9.97
N LYS A 661 -23.80 23.14 10.76
CA LYS A 661 -24.73 22.11 10.25
C LYS A 661 -25.77 22.72 9.32
N ALA A 662 -26.43 23.79 9.77
CA ALA A 662 -27.44 24.50 8.98
C ALA A 662 -26.87 25.06 7.67
N HIS A 663 -25.67 25.65 7.70
CA HIS A 663 -25.01 26.17 6.50
C HIS A 663 -24.63 25.07 5.50
N VAL A 664 -24.12 23.93 5.96
CA VAL A 664 -23.81 22.78 5.10
C VAL A 664 -25.10 22.24 4.45
N HIS A 665 -26.17 22.09 5.22
CA HIS A 665 -27.47 21.68 4.70
C HIS A 665 -28.00 22.68 3.66
N LEU A 666 -27.93 23.98 3.96
CA LEU A 666 -28.35 25.05 3.03
C LEU A 666 -27.52 25.06 1.75
N LEU A 667 -26.23 24.74 1.82
CA LEU A 667 -25.37 24.65 0.65
C LEU A 667 -25.77 23.47 -0.24
N PHE A 668 -25.99 22.29 0.33
CA PHE A 668 -26.46 21.13 -0.42
C PHE A 668 -27.85 21.37 -1.02
N ASP A 669 -28.77 22.01 -0.28
CA ASP A 669 -30.08 22.41 -0.78
C ASP A 669 -29.98 23.49 -1.88
N LEU A 670 -29.03 24.41 -1.77
CA LEU A 670 -28.79 25.46 -2.77
C LEU A 670 -28.30 24.86 -4.10
N LEU A 671 -27.42 23.86 -4.03
CA LEU A 671 -26.88 23.13 -5.18
C LEU A 671 -27.84 22.06 -5.72
N GLY A 672 -28.85 21.68 -4.93
CA GLY A 672 -29.83 20.65 -5.29
C GLY A 672 -29.28 19.23 -5.17
N LEU A 673 -28.37 19.00 -4.21
CA LEU A 673 -27.80 17.69 -3.92
C LEU A 673 -28.68 16.94 -2.92
N ASP A 674 -28.99 15.67 -3.22
CA ASP A 674 -29.68 14.79 -2.27
C ASP A 674 -28.67 14.26 -1.24
N PHE A 675 -28.97 14.47 0.05
CA PHE A 675 -28.15 14.00 1.15
C PHE A 675 -29.01 13.46 2.30
N ALA A 676 -28.44 12.57 3.12
CA ALA A 676 -29.11 12.07 4.30
C ALA A 676 -29.21 13.18 5.35
N ARG A 677 -30.43 13.55 5.75
CA ARG A 677 -30.69 14.61 6.74
C ARG A 677 -30.73 14.09 8.18
N ASP A 678 -31.22 12.85 8.34
CA ASP A 678 -31.40 12.18 9.63
C ASP A 678 -31.00 10.69 9.53
N GLY A 679 -30.48 10.12 10.62
CA GLY A 679 -30.12 8.70 10.74
C GLY A 679 -28.62 8.45 11.02
N ASP A 680 -28.23 7.18 11.10
CA ASP A 680 -26.85 6.75 11.46
C ASP A 680 -25.76 7.28 10.50
N LYS A 681 -26.15 7.67 9.28
CA LYS A 681 -25.25 8.25 8.26
C LYS A 681 -25.07 9.76 8.40
N ALA A 682 -25.98 10.44 9.10
CA ALA A 682 -25.97 11.88 9.32
C ALA A 682 -25.83 12.18 10.82
N GLY A 683 -24.67 11.81 11.38
CA GLY A 683 -24.37 12.00 12.79
C GLY A 683 -24.49 13.47 13.21
N PHE A 684 -24.84 13.70 14.48
CA PHE A 684 -24.75 15.02 15.09
C PHE A 684 -23.28 15.40 15.26
N PHE A 685 -23.00 16.71 15.28
CA PHE A 685 -21.69 17.19 15.69
C PHE A 685 -21.43 16.71 17.12
N GLY A 686 -20.34 15.97 17.29
CA GLY A 686 -19.90 15.43 18.56
C GLY A 686 -18.39 15.48 18.65
N GLU A 687 -17.87 15.30 19.86
CA GLU A 687 -16.43 15.28 20.12
C GLU A 687 -15.75 14.06 19.47
N SER A 688 -16.52 12.99 19.20
CA SER A 688 -16.06 11.85 18.42
C SER A 688 -16.97 11.60 17.22
N PHE A 689 -16.39 11.27 16.07
CA PHE A 689 -17.15 10.91 14.86
C PHE A 689 -16.53 9.73 14.12
N LYS A 690 -17.36 9.05 13.32
CA LYS A 690 -16.93 7.94 12.47
C LYS A 690 -16.74 8.43 11.04
N ALA A 691 -15.58 8.17 10.46
CA ALA A 691 -15.30 8.45 9.06
C ALA A 691 -14.33 7.41 8.50
N LEU A 692 -14.53 6.98 7.25
CA LEU A 692 -13.62 6.04 6.55
C LEU A 692 -13.42 4.69 7.27
N GLY A 693 -14.35 4.29 8.14
CA GLY A 693 -14.24 3.09 8.98
C GLY A 693 -13.42 3.26 10.27
N LEU A 694 -12.98 4.49 10.57
CA LEU A 694 -12.24 4.88 11.78
C LEU A 694 -13.12 5.69 12.72
N LEU A 695 -12.77 5.66 14.00
CA LEU A 695 -13.31 6.52 15.04
C LEU A 695 -12.28 7.60 15.35
N ILE A 696 -12.61 8.86 15.07
CA ILE A 696 -11.78 10.02 15.37
C ILE A 696 -12.37 10.69 16.60
N ASP A 697 -11.57 10.81 17.65
CA ASP A 697 -11.92 11.42 18.93
C ASP A 697 -11.10 12.71 19.15
N LEU A 698 -11.82 13.81 19.35
CA LEU A 698 -11.36 15.19 19.49
C LEU A 698 -11.68 15.77 20.88
N SER A 699 -12.13 14.95 21.84
CA SER A 699 -12.46 15.39 23.20
C SER A 699 -11.32 16.17 23.87
N GLU A 700 -10.07 15.75 23.66
CA GLU A 700 -8.87 16.38 24.22
C GLU A 700 -8.13 17.31 23.23
N PHE A 701 -8.83 17.81 22.20
CA PHE A 701 -8.23 18.69 21.20
C PHE A 701 -7.67 20.00 21.79
N SER A 702 -8.29 20.51 22.86
CA SER A 702 -7.82 21.70 23.59
C SER A 702 -6.42 21.50 24.24
N ALA A 703 -6.10 20.26 24.61
CA ALA A 703 -4.76 19.86 25.06
C ALA A 703 -3.80 19.54 23.89
N GLY A 704 -4.27 19.62 22.65
CA GLY A 704 -3.52 19.30 21.44
C GLY A 704 -3.36 17.80 21.20
N LEU A 705 -4.29 16.98 21.72
CA LEU A 705 -4.34 15.54 21.54
C LEU A 705 -5.52 15.13 20.65
N VAL A 706 -5.25 14.33 19.62
CA VAL A 706 -6.28 13.69 18.78
C VAL A 706 -6.07 12.19 18.79
N ARG A 707 -7.15 11.43 19.01
CA ARG A 707 -7.11 9.96 19.03
C ARG A 707 -7.80 9.41 17.78
N ILE A 708 -7.11 8.55 17.04
CA ILE A 708 -7.63 7.88 15.86
C ILE A 708 -7.61 6.38 16.12
N GLY A 709 -8.79 5.76 16.14
CA GLY A 709 -8.96 4.34 16.43
C GLY A 709 -9.86 3.64 15.43
N HIS A 710 -10.03 2.33 15.62
CA HIS A 710 -10.95 1.52 14.83
C HIS A 710 -12.36 1.53 15.41
N THR A 711 -13.34 1.25 14.56
CA THR A 711 -14.71 0.98 15.00
C THR A 711 -14.80 -0.36 15.74
N GLU A 712 -15.61 -0.41 16.80
CA GLU A 712 -15.78 -1.62 17.62
C GLU A 712 -16.33 -2.81 16.82
N SER A 713 -17.22 -2.56 15.87
CA SER A 713 -17.74 -3.60 14.96
C SER A 713 -16.62 -4.27 14.14
N ARG A 714 -15.65 -3.50 13.67
CA ARG A 714 -14.52 -4.01 12.88
C ARG A 714 -13.54 -4.81 13.73
N ARG A 715 -13.32 -4.36 14.97
CA ARG A 715 -12.51 -5.07 15.97
C ARG A 715 -13.12 -6.44 16.28
N GLN A 716 -14.43 -6.50 16.54
CA GLN A 716 -15.14 -7.76 16.82
C GLN A 716 -15.13 -8.71 15.63
N GLU A 717 -15.33 -8.19 14.41
CA GLU A 717 -15.25 -9.00 13.18
C GLU A 717 -13.87 -9.68 13.06
N LEU A 718 -12.79 -8.92 13.27
CA LEU A 718 -11.42 -9.43 13.17
C LEU A 718 -11.11 -10.45 14.28
N LEU A 719 -11.52 -10.19 15.52
CA LEU A 719 -11.34 -11.11 16.65
C LEU A 719 -12.03 -12.45 16.39
N SER A 720 -13.29 -12.42 15.96
CA SER A 720 -14.05 -13.65 15.67
C SER A 720 -13.38 -14.51 14.60
N GLN A 721 -12.76 -13.89 13.59
CA GLN A 721 -12.02 -14.61 12.54
C GLN A 721 -10.73 -15.26 13.06
N ILE A 722 -9.97 -14.54 13.88
CA ILE A 722 -8.74 -15.07 14.47
C ILE A 722 -9.07 -16.22 15.43
N GLU A 723 -10.09 -16.07 16.27
CA GLU A 723 -10.56 -17.10 17.21
C GLU A 723 -11.01 -18.36 16.48
N MET A 724 -11.82 -18.21 15.43
CA MET A 724 -12.25 -19.34 14.60
C MET A 724 -11.05 -20.14 14.05
N HIS A 725 -9.99 -19.47 13.57
CA HIS A 725 -8.80 -20.15 13.04
C HIS A 725 -7.95 -20.80 14.15
N LEU A 726 -7.89 -20.19 15.33
CA LEU A 726 -7.21 -20.75 16.51
C LEU A 726 -7.94 -21.98 17.07
N GLU A 727 -9.27 -22.00 17.06
CA GLU A 727 -10.09 -23.14 17.51
C GLU A 727 -10.03 -24.30 16.51
N GLN A 728 -10.12 -24.00 15.21
CA GLN A 728 -10.07 -25.02 14.15
C GLN A 728 -8.67 -25.59 13.94
N ASN A 729 -7.64 -24.99 14.56
CA ASN A 729 -6.23 -25.33 14.37
C ASN A 729 -5.82 -25.36 12.89
N CYS A 730 -6.47 -24.54 12.06
CA CYS A 730 -6.35 -24.62 10.62
C CYS A 730 -6.40 -23.23 9.97
N LEU A 731 -5.37 -22.91 9.19
CA LEU A 731 -5.29 -21.71 8.35
C LEU A 731 -4.88 -22.10 6.93
N LYS A 732 -5.82 -22.00 6.01
CA LYS A 732 -5.60 -22.27 4.58
C LYS A 732 -4.91 -21.09 3.90
N PRO A 733 -4.13 -21.28 2.82
CA PRO A 733 -3.43 -20.18 2.16
C PRO A 733 -4.33 -19.03 1.69
N LYS A 734 -5.52 -19.32 1.14
CA LYS A 734 -6.49 -18.29 0.73
C LYS A 734 -7.08 -17.51 1.90
N ASP A 735 -7.31 -18.18 3.03
CA ASP A 735 -7.82 -17.54 4.23
C ASP A 735 -6.72 -16.71 4.92
N ALA A 736 -5.46 -17.18 4.88
CA ALA A 736 -4.28 -16.43 5.30
C ALA A 736 -4.10 -15.14 4.49
N GLU A 737 -4.28 -15.18 3.17
CA GLU A 737 -4.21 -13.99 2.31
C GLU A 737 -5.29 -12.95 2.67
N ARG A 738 -6.53 -13.39 2.88
CA ARG A 738 -7.66 -12.52 3.29
C ARG A 738 -7.44 -11.93 4.67
N LEU A 739 -7.05 -12.75 5.65
CA LEU A 739 -6.79 -12.33 7.03
C LEU A 739 -5.62 -11.34 7.07
N ARG A 740 -4.54 -11.60 6.31
CA ARG A 740 -3.42 -10.68 6.13
C ARG A 740 -3.89 -9.33 5.59
N GLY A 741 -4.68 -9.29 4.52
CA GLY A 741 -5.16 -8.02 3.96
C GLY A 741 -5.96 -7.19 4.97
N ARG A 742 -6.80 -7.85 5.77
CA ARG A 742 -7.59 -7.20 6.83
C ARG A 742 -6.73 -6.71 7.98
N LEU A 743 -5.78 -7.53 8.43
CA LEU A 743 -4.84 -7.18 9.49
C LEU A 743 -3.91 -6.04 9.07
N GLN A 744 -3.42 -6.05 7.83
CA GLN A 744 -2.57 -4.98 7.31
C GLN A 744 -3.30 -3.62 7.30
N TRP A 745 -4.56 -3.62 6.88
CA TRP A 745 -5.40 -2.42 6.96
C TRP A 745 -5.64 -1.99 8.40
N TYR A 746 -5.93 -2.94 9.30
CA TYR A 746 -6.14 -2.65 10.73
C TYR A 746 -4.86 -2.07 11.36
N ASP A 747 -3.71 -2.65 11.07
CA ASP A 747 -2.42 -2.24 11.63
C ASP A 747 -1.93 -0.89 11.10
N THR A 748 -2.39 -0.46 9.92
CA THR A 748 -2.06 0.87 9.35
C THR A 748 -2.54 2.02 10.24
N PHE A 749 -3.61 1.80 11.02
CA PHE A 749 -4.15 2.79 11.95
C PHE A 749 -3.89 2.42 13.42
N LEU A 750 -2.93 1.54 13.66
CA LEU A 750 -2.36 1.30 14.98
C LEU A 750 -0.95 1.88 15.03
N PHE A 751 -0.54 2.30 16.22
CA PHE A 751 0.82 2.78 16.41
C PHE A 751 1.81 1.59 16.45
N GLY A 752 2.99 1.77 15.83
CA GLY A 752 4.13 0.86 15.94
C GLY A 752 4.11 -0.36 15.00
N ARG A 753 5.31 -0.85 14.63
CA ARG A 753 5.50 -1.90 13.61
C ARG A 753 5.62 -3.32 14.16
N ILE A 754 5.34 -3.52 15.45
CA ILE A 754 5.53 -4.79 16.16
C ILE A 754 4.67 -5.96 15.63
N ALA A 755 3.59 -5.71 14.89
CA ALA A 755 2.86 -6.78 14.20
C ALA A 755 3.54 -7.31 12.93
N ASN A 756 4.52 -6.60 12.36
CA ASN A 756 5.12 -6.97 11.06
C ASN A 756 5.80 -8.34 11.08
N TYR A 757 6.44 -8.73 12.19
CA TYR A 757 7.00 -10.07 12.34
C TYR A 757 5.92 -11.15 12.25
N SER A 758 4.86 -11.02 13.05
CA SER A 758 3.70 -11.93 13.04
C SER A 758 2.98 -11.94 11.68
N MET A 759 2.89 -10.79 11.01
CA MET A 759 2.36 -10.63 9.65
C MET A 759 3.24 -11.32 8.60
N SER A 760 4.56 -11.30 8.77
CA SER A 760 5.48 -12.04 7.90
C SER A 760 5.26 -13.55 8.00
N MET A 761 4.90 -14.08 9.18
CA MET A 761 4.59 -15.51 9.34
C MET A 761 3.31 -15.90 8.60
N ILE A 762 2.27 -15.07 8.69
CA ILE A 762 1.03 -15.26 7.90
C ILE A 762 1.32 -15.12 6.39
N SER A 763 2.22 -14.21 6.01
CA SER A 763 2.62 -14.03 4.61
C SER A 763 3.34 -15.26 4.05
N LYS A 764 4.27 -15.84 4.82
CA LYS A 764 4.92 -17.12 4.46
C LYS A 764 3.87 -18.23 4.28
N ARG A 765 2.85 -18.27 5.13
CA ARG A 765 1.74 -19.21 5.03
C ARG A 765 0.88 -19.01 3.79
N ALA A 766 0.58 -17.76 3.42
CA ALA A 766 -0.21 -17.42 2.24
C ALA A 766 0.50 -17.82 0.92
N ILE A 767 1.83 -17.74 0.89
CA ILE A 767 2.65 -18.11 -0.28
C ILE A 767 2.91 -19.62 -0.35
N SER A 768 2.79 -20.34 0.77
CA SER A 768 3.09 -21.77 0.82
C SER A 768 2.14 -22.63 -0.04
N CYS A 769 2.70 -23.54 -0.84
CA CYS A 769 1.96 -24.52 -1.64
C CYS A 769 1.53 -25.77 -0.83
N SER A 770 1.67 -25.74 0.50
CA SER A 770 1.35 -26.90 1.33
C SER A 770 -0.17 -27.07 1.49
N LEU A 771 -0.64 -28.28 1.24
CA LEU A 771 -2.04 -28.71 1.42
C LEU A 771 -2.40 -28.93 2.89
N SER A 772 -1.42 -29.05 3.79
CA SER A 772 -1.64 -29.28 5.22
C SER A 772 -2.04 -27.97 5.91
N GLY A 773 -3.34 -27.79 6.11
CA GLY A 773 -3.93 -26.62 6.76
C GLY A 773 -3.55 -26.39 8.24
N SER A 774 -2.82 -27.31 8.88
CA SER A 774 -2.46 -27.26 10.30
C SER A 774 -1.64 -26.03 10.69
N LEU A 775 -1.91 -25.49 11.88
CA LEU A 775 -1.12 -24.42 12.50
C LEU A 775 0.17 -24.97 13.11
N ASP A 776 1.31 -24.47 12.64
CA ASP A 776 2.60 -24.70 13.29
C ASP A 776 2.67 -23.91 14.62
N PRO A 777 3.43 -24.37 15.64
CA PRO A 777 3.55 -23.66 16.92
C PRO A 777 3.95 -22.18 16.79
N PRO A 778 4.90 -21.78 15.91
CA PRO A 778 5.21 -20.37 15.68
C PRO A 778 4.05 -19.58 15.07
N LEU A 779 3.29 -20.20 14.15
CA LEU A 779 2.13 -19.56 13.51
C LEU A 779 0.97 -19.39 14.50
N ARG A 780 0.76 -20.36 15.41
CA ARG A 780 -0.22 -20.22 16.50
C ARG A 780 0.16 -19.06 17.43
N ARG A 781 1.42 -18.97 17.85
CA ARG A 781 1.92 -17.86 18.68
C ARG A 781 1.72 -16.51 18.00
N ALA A 782 2.02 -16.42 16.70
CA ALA A 782 1.78 -15.20 15.92
C ALA A 782 0.30 -14.81 15.88
N LEU A 783 -0.62 -15.77 15.71
CA LEU A 783 -2.07 -15.51 15.74
C LEU A 783 -2.58 -15.11 17.13
N GLN A 784 -2.05 -15.73 18.20
CA GLN A 784 -2.36 -15.36 19.59
C GLN A 784 -1.88 -13.93 19.90
N PHE A 785 -0.66 -13.60 19.51
CA PHE A 785 -0.13 -12.24 19.63
C PHE A 785 -0.99 -11.22 18.88
N LEU A 786 -1.41 -11.54 17.65
CA LEU A 786 -2.29 -10.66 16.87
C LEU A 786 -3.69 -10.53 17.51
N LYS A 787 -4.22 -11.60 18.11
CA LYS A 787 -5.47 -11.53 18.89
C LYS A 787 -5.33 -10.58 20.06
N GLU A 788 -4.28 -10.75 20.87
CA GLU A 788 -4.00 -9.89 22.02
C GLU A 788 -3.80 -8.43 21.59
N ARG A 789 -3.06 -8.20 20.51
CA ARG A 789 -2.89 -6.86 19.92
C ARG A 789 -4.21 -6.20 19.56
N VAL A 790 -5.15 -6.94 18.97
CA VAL A 790 -6.49 -6.41 18.62
C VAL A 790 -7.34 -6.18 19.88
N LEU A 791 -7.04 -6.86 20.99
CA LEU A 791 -7.71 -6.63 22.29
C LEU A 791 -7.13 -5.44 23.06
N VAL A 792 -5.82 -5.25 23.02
CA VAL A 792 -5.09 -4.24 23.80
C VAL A 792 -4.85 -2.96 22.97
N SER A 793 -5.21 -2.96 21.68
CA SER A 793 -4.95 -1.85 20.76
C SER A 793 -5.42 -0.51 21.32
N GLN A 794 -4.47 0.40 21.50
CA GLN A 794 -4.75 1.80 21.81
C GLN A 794 -4.91 2.59 20.51
N PRO A 795 -5.82 3.58 20.46
CA PRO A 795 -5.91 4.52 19.34
C PRO A 795 -4.59 5.24 19.11
N VAL A 796 -4.26 5.52 17.84
CA VAL A 796 -3.12 6.37 17.48
C VAL A 796 -3.35 7.76 18.06
N GLN A 797 -2.35 8.25 18.80
CA GLN A 797 -2.36 9.57 19.41
C GLN A 797 -1.54 10.54 18.57
N LEU A 798 -2.18 11.63 18.15
CA LEU A 798 -1.51 12.76 17.51
C LEU A 798 -1.37 13.88 18.55
N THR A 799 -0.13 14.27 18.83
CA THR A 799 0.22 15.32 19.81
C THR A 799 1.01 16.45 19.14
N LYS A 800 0.96 17.65 19.72
CA LYS A 800 1.73 18.83 19.26
C LYS A 800 3.26 18.62 19.25
N ALA A 801 3.78 17.65 20.01
CA ALA A 801 5.19 17.26 20.03
C ALA A 801 5.70 16.66 18.71
N ALA A 802 4.80 16.32 17.79
CA ALA A 802 5.08 15.90 16.41
C ALA A 802 5.82 16.98 15.56
N GLY A 803 6.19 18.13 16.10
CA GLY A 803 7.00 19.13 15.37
C GLY A 803 8.52 18.98 15.50
N LYS A 804 9.02 18.21 16.47
CA LYS A 804 10.47 18.10 16.76
C LYS A 804 11.05 16.82 16.18
N THR A 805 12.19 16.95 15.50
CA THR A 805 12.92 15.84 14.87
C THR A 805 14.28 15.68 15.51
N TYR A 806 14.61 14.47 15.94
CA TYR A 806 15.94 14.08 16.42
C TYR A 806 16.64 13.20 15.39
N PHE A 807 17.97 13.26 15.36
CA PHE A 807 18.79 12.42 14.51
C PHE A 807 19.71 11.55 15.36
N ILE A 808 19.69 10.25 15.12
CA ILE A 808 20.52 9.28 15.83
C ILE A 808 21.47 8.66 14.82
N PHE A 809 22.75 8.62 15.16
CA PHE A 809 23.75 7.84 14.43
C PHE A 809 24.20 6.70 15.32
N THR A 810 24.27 5.49 14.76
CA THR A 810 24.72 4.29 15.49
C THR A 810 25.79 3.57 14.70
N ASP A 811 26.69 2.90 15.42
CA ASP A 811 27.74 2.09 14.85
C ASP A 811 28.09 0.93 15.79
N GLY A 812 28.53 -0.18 15.21
CA GLY A 812 28.93 -1.38 15.93
C GLY A 812 30.28 -1.89 15.44
N ALA A 813 31.25 -2.00 16.32
CA ALA A 813 32.59 -2.48 16.00
C ALA A 813 32.83 -3.87 16.62
N VAL A 814 33.52 -4.73 15.87
CA VAL A 814 33.98 -6.03 16.35
C VAL A 814 35.46 -6.16 16.02
N GLU A 815 36.29 -6.18 17.05
CA GLU A 815 37.75 -6.25 16.93
C GLU A 815 38.27 -7.52 17.62
N PRO A 816 39.28 -8.20 17.08
CA PRO A 816 39.95 -9.27 17.80
C PRO A 816 40.67 -8.70 19.02
N SER A 817 40.54 -9.37 20.18
CA SER A 817 41.29 -9.02 21.39
C SER A 817 42.80 -9.16 21.15
N ASP A 818 43.61 -8.36 21.86
CA ASP A 818 45.08 -8.33 21.75
C ASP A 818 45.73 -9.72 21.95
N ASP A 819 45.07 -10.64 22.65
CA ASP A 819 45.52 -12.02 22.87
C ASP A 819 45.16 -13.01 21.73
N GLY A 820 44.51 -12.54 20.65
CA GLY A 820 44.12 -13.34 19.48
C GLY A 820 43.11 -14.48 19.73
N THR A 821 42.66 -14.65 20.97
CA THR A 821 41.86 -15.79 21.45
C THR A 821 40.39 -15.44 21.72
N SER A 822 40.02 -14.16 21.78
CA SER A 822 38.65 -13.70 22.00
C SER A 822 38.30 -12.52 21.10
N MET A 823 37.01 -12.35 20.77
CA MET A 823 36.50 -11.18 20.05
C MET A 823 35.98 -10.15 21.06
N LEU A 824 36.27 -8.88 20.82
CA LEU A 824 35.71 -7.75 21.55
C LEU A 824 34.67 -7.10 20.63
N ALA A 825 33.49 -6.81 21.17
CA ALA A 825 32.45 -6.07 20.47
C ALA A 825 32.13 -4.80 21.26
N SER A 826 31.93 -3.70 20.56
CA SER A 826 31.60 -2.39 21.13
C SER A 826 30.50 -1.71 20.31
N VAL A 827 29.74 -0.85 20.98
CA VAL A 827 28.64 -0.10 20.38
C VAL A 827 28.81 1.39 20.66
N GLY A 828 28.54 2.19 19.64
CA GLY A 828 28.59 3.64 19.70
C GLY A 828 27.31 4.26 19.16
N GLY A 829 26.91 5.39 19.73
CA GLY A 829 25.84 6.19 19.16
C GLY A 829 25.84 7.64 19.61
N ILE A 830 25.34 8.52 18.74
CA ILE A 830 25.26 9.97 18.97
C ILE A 830 23.84 10.46 18.67
N LEU A 831 23.30 11.28 19.56
CA LEU A 831 22.00 11.95 19.42
C LEU A 831 22.22 13.43 19.08
N TYR A 832 21.63 13.86 17.97
CA TYR A 832 21.55 15.24 17.53
C TYR A 832 20.12 15.77 17.65
N ASN A 833 19.99 17.02 18.06
CA ASN A 833 18.72 17.73 18.07
C ASN A 833 18.34 18.30 16.68
N ALA A 834 17.20 18.98 16.61
CA ALA A 834 16.69 19.57 15.37
C ALA A 834 17.62 20.63 14.77
N ASP A 835 18.45 21.28 15.60
CA ASP A 835 19.41 22.31 15.20
C ASP A 835 20.76 21.73 14.75
N GLY A 836 20.92 20.40 14.80
CA GLY A 836 22.14 19.70 14.39
C GLY A 836 23.27 19.73 15.44
N VAL A 837 22.94 20.05 16.69
CA VAL A 837 23.89 20.02 17.82
C VAL A 837 23.85 18.63 18.48
N ALA A 838 25.03 18.06 18.76
CA ALA A 838 25.15 16.80 19.48
C ALA A 838 24.82 17.01 20.96
N GLU A 839 23.72 16.40 21.44
CA GLU A 839 23.28 16.55 22.83
C GLU A 839 23.81 15.44 23.73
N ALA A 840 23.85 14.21 23.22
CA ALA A 840 24.25 13.05 24.00
C ALA A 840 24.93 12.00 23.13
N PHE A 841 25.82 11.20 23.73
CA PHE A 841 26.44 10.07 23.08
C PHE A 841 26.66 8.91 24.07
N PHE A 842 26.82 7.70 23.54
CA PHE A 842 27.26 6.53 24.30
C PHE A 842 28.38 5.80 23.55
N SER A 843 29.28 5.20 24.31
CA SER A 843 30.41 4.42 23.84
C SER A 843 30.70 3.36 24.90
N GLU A 844 30.33 2.11 24.63
CA GLU A 844 30.44 1.04 25.62
C GLU A 844 30.81 -0.29 24.98
N GLN A 845 31.51 -1.11 25.76
CA GLN A 845 31.82 -2.48 25.39
C GLN A 845 30.60 -3.38 25.60
N VAL A 846 30.29 -4.24 24.64
CA VAL A 846 29.21 -5.22 24.74
C VAL A 846 29.59 -6.28 25.79
N PRO A 847 28.71 -6.58 26.76
CA PRO A 847 28.95 -7.62 27.76
C PRO A 847 29.22 -8.99 27.11
N LYS A 848 30.17 -9.74 27.68
CA LYS A 848 30.56 -11.08 27.18
C LYS A 848 29.37 -12.02 27.03
N LEU A 849 28.41 -11.97 27.95
CA LEU A 849 27.20 -12.81 27.91
C LEU A 849 26.38 -12.61 26.62
N ILE A 850 26.18 -11.36 26.20
CA ILE A 850 25.45 -11.04 24.96
C ILE A 850 26.28 -11.47 23.74
N LEU A 851 27.59 -11.25 23.78
CA LEU A 851 28.49 -11.62 22.71
C LEU A 851 28.54 -13.16 22.51
N ASP A 852 28.58 -13.92 23.60
CA ASP A 852 28.54 -15.39 23.58
C ASP A 852 27.23 -15.91 22.97
N MET A 853 26.10 -15.24 23.24
CA MET A 853 24.83 -15.55 22.59
C MET A 853 24.88 -15.32 21.08
N PHE A 854 25.53 -14.24 20.61
CA PHE A 854 25.64 -13.98 19.17
C PHE A 854 26.57 -14.99 18.49
N LEU A 855 27.69 -15.31 19.13
CA LEU A 855 28.69 -16.27 18.63
C LEU A 855 28.16 -17.70 18.53
N LYS A 856 27.10 -18.04 19.28
CA LYS A 856 26.39 -19.33 19.15
C LYS A 856 25.72 -19.51 17.77
N TYR A 857 25.29 -18.42 17.14
CA TYR A 857 24.54 -18.45 15.88
C TYR A 857 25.31 -17.90 14.68
N SER A 858 26.29 -17.03 14.91
CA SER A 858 27.07 -16.37 13.86
C SER A 858 28.56 -16.40 14.17
N SER A 859 29.39 -16.75 13.18
CA SER A 859 30.86 -16.72 13.34
C SER A 859 31.43 -15.30 13.38
N HIS A 860 30.72 -14.31 12.82
CA HIS A 860 31.10 -12.90 12.82
C HIS A 860 29.86 -12.04 13.09
N PRO A 861 29.60 -11.62 14.35
CA PRO A 861 28.32 -11.06 14.76
C PRO A 861 28.16 -9.56 14.47
N ILE A 862 28.73 -9.05 13.36
CA ILE A 862 28.70 -7.60 13.03
C ILE A 862 27.25 -7.11 12.85
N PHE A 863 26.43 -7.89 12.14
CA PHE A 863 25.03 -7.58 11.89
C PHE A 863 24.22 -7.48 13.20
N GLU A 864 24.45 -8.40 14.14
CA GLU A 864 23.79 -8.42 15.44
C GLU A 864 24.24 -7.26 16.33
N VAL A 865 25.54 -6.92 16.32
CA VAL A 865 26.11 -5.81 17.11
C VAL A 865 25.59 -4.46 16.62
N GLU A 866 25.45 -4.27 15.30
CA GLU A 866 24.85 -3.05 14.77
C GLU A 866 23.36 -2.91 15.11
N LEU A 867 22.60 -4.01 15.06
CA LEU A 867 21.21 -4.01 15.53
C LEU A 867 21.12 -3.71 17.03
N LEU A 868 22.07 -4.23 17.81
CA LEU A 868 22.18 -3.95 19.23
C LEU A 868 22.48 -2.48 19.49
N ALA A 869 23.35 -1.83 18.72
CA ALA A 869 23.64 -0.40 18.84
C ALA A 869 22.36 0.46 18.67
N VAL A 870 21.50 0.10 17.72
CA VAL A 870 20.19 0.75 17.52
C VAL A 870 19.23 0.49 18.68
N LEU A 871 19.20 -0.74 19.21
CA LEU A 871 18.38 -1.08 20.38
C LEU A 871 18.83 -0.30 21.63
N VAL A 872 20.13 -0.22 21.86
CA VAL A 872 20.74 0.54 22.97
C VAL A 872 20.39 2.02 22.84
N ALA A 873 20.57 2.61 21.66
CA ALA A 873 20.21 4.00 21.39
C ALA A 873 18.73 4.29 21.70
N ALA A 874 17.83 3.40 21.25
CA ALA A 874 16.40 3.52 21.50
C ALA A 874 16.04 3.39 22.98
N HIS A 875 16.68 2.48 23.72
CA HIS A 875 16.44 2.26 25.15
C HIS A 875 16.94 3.43 26.00
N VAL A 876 18.16 3.90 25.74
CA VAL A 876 18.80 4.97 26.51
C VAL A 876 18.07 6.29 26.36
N TRP A 877 17.65 6.63 25.14
CA TRP A 877 16.99 7.91 24.86
C TRP A 877 15.46 7.82 24.80
N ALA A 878 14.87 6.68 25.18
CA ALA A 878 13.44 6.41 25.04
C ALA A 878 12.56 7.50 25.67
N GLN A 879 12.91 7.92 26.90
CA GLN A 879 12.19 8.97 27.64
C GLN A 879 12.29 10.34 26.94
N ALA A 880 13.48 10.69 26.44
CA ALA A 880 13.70 11.97 25.75
C ALA A 880 13.00 12.02 24.38
N LEU A 881 12.86 10.88 23.72
CA LEU A 881 12.31 10.77 22.35
C LEU A 881 10.80 10.51 22.33
N THR A 882 10.14 10.42 23.48
CA THR A 882 8.71 10.05 23.57
C THR A 882 7.83 11.00 22.74
N ASN A 883 6.99 10.43 21.87
CA ASN A 883 6.10 11.14 20.92
C ASN A 883 6.78 11.99 19.81
N THR A 884 8.10 11.89 19.62
CA THR A 884 8.85 12.70 18.64
C THR A 884 9.13 11.97 17.31
N TYR A 885 9.60 12.72 16.30
CA TYR A 885 10.13 12.13 15.06
C TYR A 885 11.62 11.86 15.23
N VAL A 886 12.06 10.67 14.82
CA VAL A 886 13.44 10.23 14.99
C VAL A 886 13.97 9.67 13.69
N VAL A 887 15.11 10.16 13.22
CA VAL A 887 15.80 9.63 12.04
C VAL A 887 17.04 8.87 12.51
N ILE A 888 17.08 7.55 12.28
CA ILE A 888 18.19 6.69 12.66
C ILE A 888 19.05 6.39 11.43
N TYR A 889 20.34 6.74 11.51
CA TYR A 889 21.36 6.48 10.51
C TYR A 889 22.18 5.25 10.88
N ILE A 890 22.25 4.32 9.94
CA ILE A 890 22.93 3.01 10.08
C ILE A 890 23.80 2.81 8.84
N ASP A 891 24.98 2.22 8.99
CA ASP A 891 25.90 2.05 7.86
C ASP A 891 25.69 0.72 7.12
N ASN A 892 25.14 -0.31 7.77
CA ASN A 892 24.77 -1.59 7.17
C ASN A 892 23.36 -1.65 6.61
N GLU A 893 23.29 -1.95 5.31
CA GLU A 893 22.04 -2.10 4.57
C GLU A 893 21.17 -3.27 5.06
N ALA A 894 21.78 -4.35 5.55
CA ALA A 894 21.03 -5.50 6.07
C ALA A 894 20.36 -5.15 7.40
N ALA A 895 21.08 -4.52 8.34
CA ALA A 895 20.54 -4.09 9.63
C ALA A 895 19.41 -3.07 9.44
N LYS A 896 19.64 -2.04 8.60
CA LYS A 896 18.62 -1.07 8.18
C LYS A 896 17.38 -1.74 7.61
N SER A 897 17.56 -2.68 6.68
CA SER A 897 16.45 -3.41 6.04
C SER A 897 15.66 -4.26 7.03
N ALA A 898 16.34 -4.90 7.98
CA ALA A 898 15.72 -5.71 9.03
C ALA A 898 14.88 -4.84 9.98
N LEU A 899 15.40 -3.68 10.38
CA LEU A 899 14.68 -2.71 11.23
C LEU A 899 13.49 -2.09 10.50
N MET A 900 13.62 -1.73 9.21
CA MET A 900 12.50 -1.21 8.41
C MET A 900 11.36 -2.23 8.30
N LYS A 901 11.69 -3.50 8.06
CA LYS A 901 10.73 -4.59 7.91
C LYS A 901 10.25 -5.16 9.26
N SER A 902 10.95 -4.86 10.35
CA SER A 902 10.81 -5.51 11.67
C SER A 902 10.84 -7.05 11.57
N HIS A 903 11.66 -7.58 10.65
CA HIS A 903 11.89 -9.01 10.43
C HIS A 903 13.24 -9.21 9.73
N SER A 904 14.01 -10.20 10.20
CA SER A 904 15.28 -10.65 9.65
C SER A 904 15.22 -12.13 9.24
N SER A 905 16.07 -12.54 8.31
CA SER A 905 16.32 -13.95 8.00
C SER A 905 17.09 -14.67 9.13
N VAL A 906 17.78 -13.92 9.99
CA VAL A 906 18.50 -14.43 11.16
C VAL A 906 17.55 -14.49 12.35
N LEU A 907 17.52 -15.63 13.06
CA LEU A 907 16.64 -15.84 14.21
C LEU A 907 16.87 -14.79 15.30
N PHE A 908 18.13 -14.57 15.68
CA PHE A 908 18.48 -13.60 16.71
C PHE A 908 18.20 -12.14 16.28
N GLY A 909 18.33 -11.83 15.00
CA GLY A 909 17.92 -10.54 14.45
C GLY A 909 16.40 -10.27 14.61
N ASN A 910 15.56 -11.32 14.65
CA ASN A 910 14.13 -11.17 14.96
C ASN A 910 13.90 -10.82 16.43
N VAL A 911 14.74 -11.32 17.35
CA VAL A 911 14.66 -10.96 18.79
C VAL A 911 14.94 -9.48 18.96
N LEU A 912 16.07 -8.99 18.41
CA LEU A 912 16.49 -7.59 18.52
C LEU A 912 15.51 -6.61 17.86
N THR A 913 15.06 -6.92 16.63
CA THR A 913 14.08 -6.06 15.93
C THR A 913 12.72 -6.04 16.63
N THR A 914 12.30 -7.15 17.26
CA THR A 914 11.07 -7.18 18.07
C THR A 914 11.20 -6.38 19.36
N CYS A 915 12.37 -6.43 20.03
CA CYS A 915 12.64 -5.59 21.20
C CYS A 915 12.60 -4.11 20.84
N PHE A 916 13.24 -3.72 19.73
CA PHE A 916 13.18 -2.35 19.23
C PHE A 916 11.75 -1.91 18.93
N ALA A 917 10.96 -2.75 18.24
CA ALA A 917 9.57 -2.44 17.91
C ALA A 917 8.67 -2.31 19.15
N GLN A 918 9.03 -2.97 20.26
CA GLN A 918 8.36 -2.81 21.57
C GLN A 918 8.64 -1.42 22.15
N ILE A 919 9.91 -0.99 22.17
CA ILE A 919 10.30 0.34 22.66
C ILE A 919 9.68 1.45 21.78
N GLU A 920 9.70 1.24 20.45
CA GLU A 920 9.03 2.12 19.48
C GLU A 920 7.57 2.32 19.89
N PHE A 921 6.86 1.23 20.17
CA PHE A 921 5.45 1.24 20.57
C PHE A 921 5.22 1.94 21.92
N GLU A 922 5.97 1.58 22.96
CA GLU A 922 5.80 2.11 24.32
C GLU A 922 6.03 3.63 24.39
N HIS A 923 7.00 4.13 23.65
CA HIS A 923 7.35 5.56 23.63
C HIS A 923 6.72 6.33 22.48
N SER A 924 5.88 5.68 21.67
CA SER A 924 5.23 6.30 20.51
C SER A 924 6.22 7.00 19.55
N LEU A 925 7.37 6.35 19.29
CA LEU A 925 8.48 6.88 18.47
C LEU A 925 8.16 6.82 16.97
N LYS A 926 8.19 7.97 16.28
CA LYS A 926 7.96 8.02 14.82
C LYS A 926 9.29 7.92 14.09
N VAL A 927 9.73 6.69 13.82
CA VAL A 927 11.08 6.41 13.36
C VAL A 927 11.19 6.37 11.82
N TRP A 928 12.24 6.98 11.30
CA TRP A 928 12.69 6.87 9.91
C TRP A 928 14.11 6.32 9.85
N PHE A 929 14.37 5.31 9.02
CA PHE A 929 15.71 4.75 8.87
C PHE A 929 16.40 5.25 7.60
N ARG A 930 17.67 5.59 7.70
CA ARG A 930 18.49 6.01 6.56
C ARG A 930 19.87 5.38 6.61
N ARG A 931 20.47 5.20 5.45
CA ARG A 931 21.86 4.74 5.35
C ARG A 931 22.82 5.91 5.51
N VAL A 932 23.89 5.74 6.27
CA VAL A 932 25.07 6.62 6.28
C VAL A 932 26.28 5.88 5.70
N PRO A 933 27.11 6.49 4.83
CA PRO A 933 28.39 5.89 4.43
C PRO A 933 29.34 5.78 5.63
N SER A 934 30.06 4.67 5.79
CA SER A 934 30.93 4.44 6.96
C SER A 934 31.95 5.56 7.20
N TYR A 935 32.59 6.10 6.14
CA TYR A 935 33.52 7.24 6.25
C TYR A 935 32.90 8.55 6.78
N SER A 936 31.58 8.67 6.69
CA SER A 936 30.82 9.85 7.12
C SER A 936 29.98 9.56 8.35
N ASN A 937 30.14 8.38 8.98
CA ASN A 937 29.41 8.02 10.19
C ASN A 937 30.09 8.65 11.41
N PRO A 938 29.49 9.68 12.05
CA PRO A 938 30.08 10.24 13.26
C PRO A 938 30.10 9.24 14.42
N ALA A 939 29.32 8.15 14.36
CA ALA A 939 29.27 7.12 15.38
C ALA A 939 30.40 6.06 15.30
N ASP A 940 31.22 6.04 14.24
CA ASP A 940 32.38 5.12 14.13
C ASP A 940 33.47 5.42 15.17
N LYS A 941 33.71 6.70 15.48
CA LYS A 941 34.65 7.07 16.54
C LYS A 941 34.21 6.60 17.93
N PRO A 942 32.98 6.88 18.40
CA PRO A 942 32.54 6.38 19.69
C PRO A 942 32.37 4.86 19.72
N SER A 943 32.13 4.14 18.60
CA SER A 943 32.16 2.66 18.64
C SER A 943 33.56 2.11 18.89
N ARG A 944 34.62 2.86 18.54
CA ARG A 944 36.03 2.54 18.79
C ARG A 944 36.63 3.17 20.05
N PHE A 945 35.79 3.70 20.95
CA PHE A 945 36.19 4.42 22.17
C PHE A 945 36.97 5.73 21.95
N GLU A 946 36.93 6.29 20.74
CA GLU A 946 37.52 7.59 20.43
C GLU A 946 36.54 8.74 20.75
N ILE A 947 36.43 9.11 22.03
CA ILE A 947 35.38 10.03 22.54
C ILE A 947 35.85 11.48 22.80
N GLN A 948 37.13 11.77 22.64
CA GLN A 948 37.73 13.06 23.06
C GLN A 948 37.05 14.28 22.42
N GLN A 949 36.76 14.21 21.12
CA GLN A 949 36.14 15.31 20.37
C GLN A 949 34.69 15.60 20.81
N LEU A 950 33.97 14.59 21.33
CA LEU A 950 32.59 14.75 21.80
C LEU A 950 32.55 15.30 23.24
N LEU A 951 33.53 14.93 24.06
CA LEU A 951 33.73 15.51 25.39
C LEU A 951 34.12 16.99 25.29
N ASP A 952 34.98 17.35 24.33
CA ASP A 952 35.38 18.73 24.07
C ASP A 952 34.23 19.59 23.52
N ALA A 953 33.18 18.96 22.97
CA ALA A 953 31.99 19.60 22.42
C ALA A 953 30.81 19.68 23.43
N ASP A 954 31.06 19.50 24.73
CA ASP A 954 30.06 19.51 25.82
C ASP A 954 28.88 18.52 25.63
N SER A 955 29.06 17.46 24.84
CA SER A 955 28.03 16.43 24.66
C SER A 955 27.94 15.51 25.89
N ALA A 956 26.72 15.16 26.33
CA ALA A 956 26.53 14.33 27.52
C ALA A 956 26.84 12.85 27.26
N LEU A 957 27.81 12.28 27.98
CA LEU A 957 28.06 10.83 27.97
C LEU A 957 26.99 10.10 28.78
N VAL A 958 26.23 9.22 28.11
CA VAL A 958 25.17 8.42 28.74
C VAL A 958 25.55 6.94 28.76
N LYS A 959 25.41 6.29 29.91
CA LYS A 959 25.70 4.86 30.06
C LYS A 959 24.42 4.01 29.95
N PRO A 960 24.39 2.99 29.06
CA PRO A 960 23.30 2.05 28.96
C PRO A 960 23.25 1.09 30.16
N SER A 961 22.04 0.82 30.64
CA SER A 961 21.80 -0.19 31.68
C SER A 961 21.73 -1.58 31.05
N TRP A 962 22.86 -2.27 30.94
CA TRP A 962 22.97 -3.59 30.30
C TRP A 962 22.04 -4.65 30.90
N ASP A 963 21.78 -4.64 32.21
CA ASP A 963 20.89 -5.62 32.87
C ASP A 963 19.45 -5.55 32.35
N GLN A 964 18.94 -4.34 32.07
CA GLN A 964 17.59 -4.14 31.54
C GLN A 964 17.51 -4.60 30.08
N ILE A 965 18.55 -4.30 29.29
CA ILE A 965 18.64 -4.70 27.89
C ILE A 965 18.73 -6.23 27.78
N LEU A 966 19.52 -6.87 28.66
CA LEU A 966 19.63 -8.32 28.74
C LEU A 966 18.27 -8.97 29.05
N LEU A 967 17.57 -8.47 30.08
CA LEU A 967 16.25 -8.97 30.47
C LEU A 967 15.24 -8.87 29.32
N LEU A 968 15.24 -7.74 28.58
CA LEU A 968 14.38 -7.56 27.40
C LEU A 968 14.67 -8.60 26.31
N ILE A 969 15.95 -8.86 26.04
CA ILE A 969 16.39 -9.84 25.06
C ILE A 969 15.98 -11.25 25.49
N GLU A 970 16.26 -11.66 26.72
CA GLU A 970 15.94 -13.00 27.25
C GLU A 970 14.43 -13.28 27.24
N MET A 971 13.61 -12.31 27.66
CA MET A 971 12.15 -12.44 27.64
C MET A 971 11.62 -12.68 26.22
N LYS A 972 12.17 -11.98 25.23
CA LYS A 972 11.73 -12.12 23.82
C LYS A 972 12.31 -13.36 23.15
N GLU A 973 13.52 -13.78 23.50
CA GLU A 973 14.10 -15.05 23.03
C GLU A 973 13.24 -16.24 23.47
N GLN A 974 12.77 -16.26 24.71
CA GLN A 974 11.86 -17.31 25.21
C GLN A 974 10.48 -17.29 24.53
N THR A 975 10.06 -16.10 24.04
CA THR A 975 8.74 -15.91 23.42
C THR A 975 8.73 -16.29 21.94
N LEU A 976 9.86 -16.17 21.24
CA LEU A 976 10.06 -16.48 19.80
C LEU A 976 10.40 -17.96 19.57
#